data_AF-A0A9W6LQH8-F1
#
_entry.id   AF-A0A9W6LQH8-F1
#
_cell.length_a   1.000
_cell.length_b   1.000
_cell.length_c   1.000
_cell.angle_alpha   90.00
_cell.angle_beta   90.00
_cell.angle_gamma   90.00
#
_symmetry.space_group_name_H-M   'P 1'
#
loop_
_entity.id
_entity.type
_entity.pdbx_description
1 polymer ?
#
loop_
_entity_poly.entity_id
_entity_poly.type
_entity_poly.pdbx_seq_one_letter_code
_entity_poly.pdbx_strand_id
1 'polypeptide(L)'
;MWQEQLDYFWGGGRRLVIGGFDGAERAPARPALTVVSAQDDAFTTEPTLVDVIDAPRWRAGVAMFDIPAEHRYLRLTDANGDALTLHLCAERDLPAGGDYRLLMTLLPEGNGSETAQFRLVPLPARGDVERLAREQTVAAGVRLVWAFGQRRAFEQGPGGAPVLRLSPARRIFPAWQSRLLLEARALESEAAADTRHAPFAIMQQWLGENGAPRAALRLRLTDSLEESATLLSRSCVAMALNQRRRLRGWMQEQKAAGEPVIDPLTFDDIRQAIGDSAEHPDAVEATDAVVVANLLNLLLDPDSAEADGVAVRRGVDRNAAGMGETIEIDFYGAALGDDVGLVCPAARAGDLGVAGADPGGPPFVRLFRVEADGLTPRRLDDDLLLDELMRRAEAAGARIGTGAAARAFAERAAGLKGRREKLVSLFNEALTRAGLPGRFSAVGLWDLFEPLQQASFVALARDAAPALQAIGGYGAYAADPAVAAALAKGGPLAGLATESRIVAEGRSGAPLPARYAAACGAEGIAPPGLDAAAQIAVLGALMQEDDARILCEARIGLSPDPLLRRDAARAARMLADAGAVERAMHHFERSRDAQSVAALTDYLAARRAGRWVSASSAPPLAALLSRAGVEAAAEQTRVATGMTAAAQPAPAAPTASVEKPKGFLRRLLGG
;
A
#
# COMPACT_ATOMS: atom_id res chain seq x y z
N MET A 1 22.80 -9.99 30.30
CA MET A 1 21.51 -10.68 30.21
C MET A 1 20.64 -10.15 31.34
N TRP A 2 19.96 -9.03 31.11
CA TRP A 2 19.16 -8.33 32.12
C TRP A 2 17.70 -8.33 31.66
N GLN A 3 16.92 -9.21 32.28
CA GLN A 3 15.46 -9.18 32.31
C GLN A 3 15.06 -8.27 33.46
N GLU A 4 14.75 -7.00 33.18
CA GLU A 4 13.97 -6.18 34.11
C GLU A 4 12.96 -5.36 33.30
N GLN A 5 11.72 -5.84 33.37
CA GLN A 5 10.49 -5.17 33.05
C GLN A 5 10.18 -4.25 34.24
N LEU A 6 10.41 -2.94 34.14
CA LEU A 6 9.91 -1.95 35.11
C LEU A 6 9.88 -0.53 34.51
N ASP A 7 8.69 0.09 34.58
CA ASP A 7 8.43 1.52 34.48
C ASP A 7 9.13 2.30 35.60
N TYR A 8 9.82 3.43 35.35
CA TYR A 8 10.08 4.44 36.40
C TYR A 8 10.21 5.90 35.93
N PHE A 9 9.69 6.78 36.80
CA PHE A 9 9.81 8.25 36.91
C PHE A 9 11.25 8.77 37.02
N TRP A 10 11.52 10.03 36.61
CA TRP A 10 12.05 11.08 37.53
C TRP A 10 12.09 12.51 36.92
N GLY A 11 11.50 13.45 37.67
CA GLY A 11 11.92 14.85 37.88
C GLY A 11 11.86 15.85 36.74
N GLY A 12 10.66 16.38 36.48
CA GLY A 12 10.46 17.82 36.27
C GLY A 12 11.19 18.53 35.12
N GLY A 13 11.90 17.82 34.23
CA GLY A 13 12.69 18.45 33.19
C GLY A 13 13.32 17.46 32.23
N ARG A 14 12.59 17.18 31.14
CA ARG A 14 12.97 16.70 29.79
C ARG A 14 12.15 15.49 29.31
N ARG A 15 11.56 15.70 28.14
CA ARG A 15 10.51 14.94 27.45
C ARG A 15 11.17 14.01 26.42
N LEU A 16 10.54 12.88 26.07
CA LEU A 16 10.73 12.32 24.73
C LEU A 16 9.65 12.91 23.82
N VAL A 17 10.10 13.90 23.06
CA VAL A 17 9.38 14.64 22.02
C VAL A 17 9.77 14.02 20.69
N ILE A 18 8.81 13.42 19.98
CA ILE A 18 8.77 13.57 18.52
C ILE A 18 7.56 14.49 18.29
N GLY A 19 7.86 15.78 18.42
CA GLY A 19 6.95 16.93 18.44
C GLY A 19 6.29 17.26 19.80
N GLY A 20 6.50 18.50 20.23
CA GLY A 20 5.86 19.16 21.38
C GLY A 20 6.50 20.54 21.59
N PHE A 21 5.78 21.60 21.23
CA PHE A 21 6.09 22.99 21.56
C PHE A 21 4.87 23.59 22.24
N ASP A 22 4.76 23.37 23.56
CA ASP A 22 3.70 23.96 24.36
C ASP A 22 3.69 25.49 24.25
N GLY A 23 2.50 26.02 24.00
CA GLY A 23 2.02 27.17 24.75
C GLY A 23 2.68 28.51 24.44
N ALA A 24 2.50 29.01 23.22
CA ALA A 24 2.33 30.44 22.96
C ALA A 24 1.82 30.60 21.53
N GLU A 25 0.80 31.44 21.33
CA GLU A 25 0.17 31.74 20.05
C GLU A 25 1.09 32.35 18.96
N ARG A 26 2.42 32.27 19.07
CA ARG A 26 3.43 32.63 18.06
C ARG A 26 4.84 32.22 18.53
N ALA A 27 5.44 31.15 17.98
CA ALA A 27 6.91 30.98 17.74
C ALA A 27 7.24 29.59 17.13
N PRO A 28 8.49 29.34 16.70
CA PRO A 28 8.99 29.23 15.32
C PRO A 28 8.84 27.82 14.69
N ALA A 29 9.19 27.69 13.40
CA ALA A 29 9.05 26.49 12.57
C ALA A 29 9.39 25.15 13.29
N ARG A 30 8.44 24.20 13.28
CA ARG A 30 8.67 22.80 13.69
C ARG A 30 9.82 22.20 12.85
N PRO A 31 10.74 21.42 13.43
CA PRO A 31 11.92 20.94 12.71
C PRO A 31 11.50 19.98 11.60
N ALA A 32 12.13 20.13 10.43
CA ALA A 32 12.04 19.16 9.37
C ALA A 32 12.71 17.86 9.83
N LEU A 33 12.02 16.73 9.69
CA LEU A 33 12.63 15.41 9.89
C LEU A 33 12.96 14.78 8.55
N THR A 34 14.17 14.25 8.45
CA THR A 34 14.58 13.41 7.33
C THR A 34 14.44 11.96 7.75
N VAL A 35 13.78 11.15 6.92
CA VAL A 35 13.60 9.71 7.16
C VAL A 35 14.35 8.92 6.11
N VAL A 36 15.37 8.20 6.54
CA VAL A 36 16.16 7.29 5.68
C VAL A 36 15.90 5.87 6.13
N SER A 37 15.84 4.92 5.19
CA SER A 37 15.77 3.48 5.48
C SER A 37 16.95 2.75 4.85
N ALA A 38 17.32 1.59 5.40
CA ALA A 38 18.38 0.75 4.87
C ALA A 38 18.16 -0.73 5.22
N GLN A 39 18.90 -1.60 4.53
CA GLN A 39 18.96 -3.03 4.81
C GLN A 39 19.87 -3.38 6.00
N ASP A 40 20.85 -2.52 6.32
CA ASP A 40 21.78 -2.67 7.45
C ASP A 40 21.69 -1.50 8.45
N ASP A 41 22.13 -1.75 9.69
CA ASP A 41 22.12 -0.78 10.79
C ASP A 41 23.17 0.34 10.65
N ALA A 42 24.20 0.13 9.82
CA ALA A 42 25.21 1.12 9.49
C ALA A 42 24.75 2.10 8.38
N PHE A 43 23.64 1.81 7.68
CA PHE A 43 23.12 2.58 6.55
C PHE A 43 24.11 2.69 5.38
N THR A 44 24.83 1.59 5.13
CA THR A 44 25.86 1.52 4.08
C THR A 44 25.35 0.88 2.80
N THR A 45 24.37 -0.03 2.91
CA THR A 45 23.78 -0.79 1.82
C THR A 45 22.46 -0.12 1.43
N GLU A 46 22.46 0.48 0.23
CA GLU A 46 21.28 1.09 -0.40
C GLU A 46 20.45 1.99 0.55
N PRO A 47 21.05 3.01 1.18
CA PRO A 47 20.30 3.94 2.01
C PRO A 47 19.27 4.67 1.13
N THR A 48 18.00 4.62 1.52
CA THR A 48 16.88 5.18 0.74
C THR A 48 16.17 6.26 1.54
N LEU A 49 16.17 7.49 1.02
CA LEU A 49 15.37 8.60 1.55
C LEU A 49 13.89 8.31 1.31
N VAL A 50 13.15 8.08 2.39
CA VAL A 50 11.75 7.66 2.37
C VAL A 50 10.81 8.87 2.39
N ASP A 51 11.05 9.80 3.31
CA ASP A 51 10.22 11.01 3.50
C ASP A 51 11.06 12.18 4.06
N VAL A 52 10.61 13.41 3.81
CA VAL A 52 11.08 14.64 4.47
C VAL A 52 9.86 15.35 5.07
N ILE A 53 9.66 15.14 6.37
CA ILE A 53 8.50 15.60 7.12
C ILE A 53 8.72 17.04 7.56
N ASP A 54 8.12 17.98 6.84
CA ASP A 54 8.21 19.41 7.14
C ASP A 54 7.03 19.91 8.01
N ALA A 55 6.98 21.22 8.25
CA ALA A 55 5.96 21.80 9.11
C ALA A 55 4.51 21.58 8.61
N PRO A 56 4.16 21.81 7.32
CA PRO A 56 2.86 21.41 6.76
C PRO A 56 2.55 19.92 6.95
N ARG A 57 3.51 19.03 6.68
CA ARG A 57 3.34 17.59 6.88
C ARG A 57 3.07 17.26 8.35
N TRP A 58 3.73 17.93 9.28
CA TRP A 58 3.47 17.77 10.71
C TRP A 58 2.12 18.32 11.17
N ARG A 59 1.63 19.41 10.56
CA ARG A 59 0.29 19.94 10.83
C ARG A 59 -0.81 18.99 10.39
N ALA A 60 -0.51 18.08 9.44
CA ALA A 60 -1.41 17.01 9.06
C ALA A 60 -1.66 15.98 10.18
N GLY A 61 -0.97 16.10 11.33
CA GLY A 61 -1.17 15.30 12.55
C GLY A 61 -0.56 13.91 12.47
N VAL A 62 -0.55 13.32 11.28
CA VAL A 62 -0.05 11.99 10.98
C VAL A 62 0.78 12.03 9.70
N ALA A 63 1.96 11.40 9.73
CA ALA A 63 2.80 11.11 8.58
C ALA A 63 2.83 9.59 8.36
N MET A 64 2.60 9.19 7.11
CA MET A 64 2.56 7.80 6.68
C MET A 64 3.45 7.64 5.47
N PHE A 65 4.29 6.62 5.49
CA PHE A 65 5.14 6.29 4.36
C PHE A 65 5.49 4.80 4.35
N ASP A 66 5.58 4.27 3.14
CA ASP A 66 5.98 2.91 2.88
C ASP A 66 7.50 2.78 2.94
N ILE A 67 7.96 1.70 3.52
CA ILE A 67 9.36 1.36 3.66
C ILE A 67 9.68 0.38 2.52
N PRO A 68 10.79 0.59 1.79
CA PRO A 68 11.20 -0.34 0.74
C PRO A 68 11.25 -1.78 1.24
N ALA A 69 10.90 -2.73 0.37
CA ALA A 69 11.00 -4.15 0.68
C ALA A 69 12.40 -4.50 1.19
N GLU A 70 12.48 -5.42 2.15
CA GLU A 70 13.71 -5.87 2.81
C GLU A 70 14.45 -4.85 3.68
N HIS A 71 14.09 -3.57 3.65
CA HIS A 71 14.63 -2.58 4.58
C HIS A 71 14.09 -2.81 5.98
N ARG A 72 15.00 -2.90 6.96
CA ARG A 72 14.66 -3.20 8.38
C ARG A 72 15.14 -2.14 9.35
N TYR A 73 15.87 -1.14 8.86
CA TYR A 73 16.43 -0.07 9.67
C TYR A 73 15.94 1.27 9.14
N LEU A 74 15.51 2.16 10.04
CA LEU A 74 15.25 3.57 9.69
C LEU A 74 16.06 4.51 10.56
N ARG A 75 16.47 5.64 10.00
CA ARG A 75 17.11 6.73 10.70
C ARG A 75 16.25 7.97 10.55
N LEU A 76 15.83 8.51 11.69
CA LEU A 76 15.13 9.78 11.79
C LEU A 76 16.16 10.83 12.19
N THR A 77 16.43 11.80 11.33
CA THR A 77 17.38 12.88 11.60
C THR A 77 16.63 14.20 11.65
N ASP A 78 16.85 14.97 12.71
CA ASP A 78 16.26 16.30 12.86
C ASP A 78 17.09 17.38 12.13
N ALA A 79 16.62 18.63 12.20
CA ALA A 79 17.32 19.76 11.59
C ALA A 79 18.66 20.12 12.27
N ASN A 80 18.91 19.65 13.50
CA ASN A 80 20.14 19.88 14.25
C ASN A 80 21.19 18.78 13.99
N GLY A 81 20.81 17.71 13.30
CA GLY A 81 21.66 16.55 13.02
C GLY A 81 21.55 15.43 14.06
N ASP A 82 20.67 15.57 15.05
CA ASP A 82 20.41 14.52 16.03
C ASP A 82 19.64 13.38 15.36
N ALA A 83 20.06 12.13 15.63
CA ALA A 83 19.53 10.95 14.97
C ALA A 83 18.94 9.93 15.96
N LEU A 84 17.80 9.36 15.60
CA LEU A 84 17.19 8.19 16.23
C LEU A 84 17.16 7.05 15.22
N THR A 85 17.70 5.89 15.59
CA THR A 85 17.65 4.70 14.74
C THR A 85 16.52 3.77 15.18
N LEU A 86 15.67 3.38 14.25
CA LEU A 86 14.57 2.44 14.44
C LEU A 86 14.98 1.08 13.87
N HIS A 87 14.88 0.03 14.67
CA HIS A 87 15.08 -1.35 14.23
C HIS A 87 13.71 -2.01 14.13
N LEU A 88 13.31 -2.36 12.90
CA LEU A 88 12.05 -3.05 12.64
C LEU A 88 12.22 -4.54 12.91
N CYS A 89 11.24 -5.13 13.59
CA CYS A 89 11.14 -6.56 13.93
C CYS A 89 12.02 -7.00 15.12
N ALA A 90 11.37 -7.15 16.28
CA ALA A 90 12.00 -7.56 17.53
C ALA A 90 11.90 -9.08 17.82
N GLU A 91 11.07 -9.84 17.09
CA GLU A 91 10.79 -11.25 17.39
C GLU A 91 11.01 -12.16 16.18
N ARG A 92 11.34 -13.44 16.43
CA ARG A 92 11.72 -14.48 15.46
C ARG A 92 10.58 -14.95 14.54
N ASP A 93 9.34 -14.51 14.77
CA ASP A 93 8.13 -15.17 14.27
C ASP A 93 7.38 -14.42 13.16
N LEU A 94 8.07 -13.56 12.39
CA LEU A 94 7.46 -12.93 11.20
C LEU A 94 8.11 -13.45 9.92
N PRO A 95 7.32 -13.73 8.87
CA PRO A 95 7.86 -14.17 7.59
C PRO A 95 8.84 -13.12 7.03
N ALA A 96 9.97 -13.59 6.51
CA ALA A 96 10.89 -12.72 5.79
C ALA A 96 10.17 -12.10 4.58
N GLY A 97 10.35 -10.79 4.35
CA GLY A 97 9.85 -10.10 3.16
C GLY A 97 8.48 -9.42 3.28
N GLY A 98 8.06 -9.00 4.49
CA GLY A 98 6.86 -8.17 4.63
C GLY A 98 7.06 -6.72 4.17
N ASP A 99 6.06 -6.15 3.51
CA ASP A 99 6.00 -4.71 3.24
C ASP A 99 5.75 -3.96 4.56
N TYR A 100 6.66 -3.06 4.94
CA TYR A 100 6.52 -2.26 6.15
C TYR A 100 5.98 -0.87 5.84
N ARG A 101 5.08 -0.38 6.68
CA ARG A 101 4.62 1.00 6.67
C ARG A 101 4.90 1.62 8.03
N LEU A 102 5.52 2.79 8.05
CA LEU A 102 5.71 3.55 9.28
C LEU A 102 4.62 4.62 9.39
N LEU A 103 3.94 4.60 10.53
CA LEU A 103 2.98 5.60 10.95
C LEU A 103 3.61 6.44 12.06
N MET A 104 3.76 7.74 11.81
CA MET A 104 4.19 8.71 12.81
C MET A 104 3.03 9.65 13.11
N THR A 105 2.77 9.90 14.39
CA THR A 105 1.74 10.85 14.83
C THR A 105 2.33 11.76 15.88
N LEU A 106 1.94 13.04 15.84
CA LEU A 106 2.20 13.94 16.94
C LEU A 106 1.19 13.67 18.05
N LEU A 107 1.65 13.74 19.31
CA LEU A 107 0.74 13.76 20.44
C LEU A 107 0.02 15.11 20.46
N PRO A 108 -1.32 15.14 20.59
CA PRO A 108 -2.03 16.40 20.66
C PRO A 108 -1.60 17.17 21.91
N GLU A 109 -1.17 18.42 21.72
CA GLU A 109 -1.22 19.42 22.78
C GLU A 109 -2.70 19.71 22.99
N GLY A 110 -3.23 19.28 24.13
CA GLY A 110 -4.66 19.37 24.39
C GLY A 110 -5.13 20.82 24.26
N ASN A 111 -6.06 21.07 23.33
CA ASN A 111 -7.20 21.98 23.47
C ASN A 111 -8.09 21.90 22.20
N GLY A 112 -9.42 21.76 22.42
CA GLY A 112 -10.44 21.59 21.37
C GLY A 112 -10.51 22.74 20.36
N SER A 113 -11.05 22.57 19.16
CA SER A 113 -12.40 22.08 18.87
C SER A 113 -12.47 21.10 17.68
N GLU A 114 -13.34 20.10 17.88
CA GLU A 114 -13.57 18.83 17.17
C GLU A 114 -13.08 18.67 15.71
N THR A 115 -11.96 17.96 15.59
CA THR A 115 -11.53 17.14 14.44
C THR A 115 -11.43 15.67 14.91
N ALA A 116 -11.26 14.70 14.00
CA ALA A 116 -10.97 13.32 14.40
C ALA A 116 -9.70 13.29 15.27
N GLN A 117 -9.84 13.00 16.56
CA GLN A 117 -8.72 13.00 17.51
C GLN A 117 -8.13 11.61 17.65
N PHE A 118 -6.84 11.50 17.33
CA PHE A 118 -6.06 10.29 17.56
C PHE A 118 -5.38 10.38 18.92
N ARG A 119 -5.67 9.42 19.79
CA ARG A 119 -5.13 9.37 21.16
C ARG A 119 -4.19 8.19 21.29
N LEU A 120 -2.92 8.47 21.56
CA LEU A 120 -1.97 7.47 22.04
C LEU A 120 -2.10 7.36 23.56
N VAL A 121 -2.22 6.14 24.08
CA VAL A 121 -2.39 5.88 25.51
C VAL A 121 -1.24 4.98 25.98
N PRO A 122 -0.49 5.35 27.04
CA PRO A 122 0.54 4.50 27.61
C PRO A 122 -0.06 3.25 28.24
N LEU A 123 0.64 2.13 28.13
CA LEU A 123 0.20 0.86 28.71
C LEU A 123 0.59 0.79 30.20
N PRO A 124 -0.31 0.33 31.09
CA PRO A 124 0.04 0.10 32.48
C PRO A 124 0.96 -1.13 32.64
N ALA A 125 1.80 -1.12 33.69
CA ALA A 125 2.81 -2.14 34.02
C ALA A 125 2.35 -3.62 33.92
N ARG A 126 1.06 -3.90 34.14
CA ARG A 126 0.47 -5.24 34.07
C ARG A 126 0.03 -5.68 32.65
N GLY A 127 0.23 -4.84 31.63
CA GLY A 127 0.44 -5.28 30.24
C GLY A 127 -0.75 -5.85 29.46
N ASP A 128 -1.99 -5.72 29.93
CA ASP A 128 -3.16 -6.16 29.15
C ASP A 128 -3.66 -5.03 28.24
N VAL A 129 -3.02 -4.93 27.07
CA VAL A 129 -3.29 -3.94 26.01
C VAL A 129 -4.74 -4.04 25.55
N GLU A 130 -5.26 -5.26 25.53
CA GLU A 130 -6.58 -5.61 25.06
C GLU A 130 -7.66 -5.25 26.07
N ARG A 131 -7.44 -5.47 27.37
CA ARG A 131 -8.32 -4.97 28.43
C ARG A 131 -8.37 -3.45 28.46
N LEU A 132 -7.23 -2.77 28.37
CA LEU A 132 -7.19 -1.30 28.32
C LEU A 132 -7.94 -0.77 27.09
N ALA A 133 -7.74 -1.37 25.92
CA ALA A 133 -8.44 -0.99 24.70
C ALA A 133 -9.96 -1.16 24.84
N ARG A 134 -10.42 -2.27 25.45
CA ARG A 134 -11.84 -2.50 25.73
C ARG A 134 -12.40 -1.45 26.70
N GLU A 135 -11.72 -1.18 27.81
CA GLU A 135 -12.13 -0.18 28.81
C GLU A 135 -12.23 1.24 28.20
N GLN A 136 -11.23 1.65 27.41
CA GLN A 136 -11.25 2.94 26.72
C GLN A 136 -12.35 3.02 25.66
N THR A 137 -12.65 1.92 24.99
CA THR A 137 -13.73 1.86 23.99
C THR A 137 -15.10 1.96 24.65
N VAL A 138 -15.31 1.25 25.75
CA VAL A 138 -16.53 1.35 26.57
C VAL A 138 -16.72 2.78 27.07
N ALA A 139 -15.63 3.41 27.55
CA ALA A 139 -15.66 4.81 27.99
C ALA A 139 -15.90 5.81 26.83
N ALA A 140 -15.46 5.49 25.61
CA ALA A 140 -15.64 6.33 24.43
C ALA A 140 -17.09 6.32 23.89
N GLY A 141 -17.92 5.34 24.29
CA GLY A 141 -19.35 5.28 23.96
C GLY A 141 -19.62 5.16 22.46
N VAL A 142 -20.49 6.00 21.91
CA VAL A 142 -20.96 5.94 20.50
C VAL A 142 -19.95 6.38 19.46
N ARG A 143 -18.68 6.60 19.84
CA ARG A 143 -17.61 7.02 18.92
C ARG A 143 -17.18 5.84 18.06
N LEU A 144 -16.65 6.12 16.86
CA LEU A 144 -16.02 5.12 16.02
C LEU A 144 -14.56 4.98 16.49
N VAL A 145 -14.17 3.78 16.93
CA VAL A 145 -12.89 3.55 17.63
C VAL A 145 -12.11 2.43 16.96
N TRP A 146 -10.83 2.68 16.69
CA TRP A 146 -9.83 1.66 16.34
C TRP A 146 -8.72 1.67 17.38
N ALA A 147 -8.27 0.47 17.77
CA ALA A 147 -7.20 0.31 18.74
C ALA A 147 -6.02 -0.45 18.13
N PHE A 148 -4.81 0.00 18.43
CA PHE A 148 -3.55 -0.57 17.95
C PHE A 148 -2.59 -0.78 19.10
N GLY A 149 -1.94 -1.94 19.11
CA GLY A 149 -0.90 -2.28 20.06
C GLY A 149 0.44 -2.34 19.36
N GLN A 150 1.43 -1.63 19.90
CA GLN A 150 2.80 -1.70 19.41
C GLN A 150 3.76 -1.89 20.58
N ARG A 151 4.57 -2.95 20.51
CA ARG A 151 5.68 -3.16 21.46
C ARG A 151 6.89 -2.36 21.02
N ARG A 152 7.55 -1.71 21.98
CA ARG A 152 8.71 -0.85 21.78
C ARG A 152 9.76 -1.13 22.85
N ALA A 153 11.04 -1.15 22.48
CA ALA A 153 12.15 -1.23 23.43
C ALA A 153 13.23 -0.22 23.06
N PHE A 154 13.82 0.44 24.04
CA PHE A 154 14.88 1.43 23.85
C PHE A 154 16.21 0.86 24.32
N GLU A 155 17.24 1.04 23.50
CA GLU A 155 18.61 0.60 23.76
C GLU A 155 19.57 1.75 23.42
N GLN A 156 20.76 1.74 24.03
CA GLN A 156 21.87 2.58 23.57
C GLN A 156 22.72 1.76 22.58
N GLY A 157 22.87 2.29 21.37
CA GLY A 157 23.70 1.68 20.34
C GLY A 157 25.20 1.92 20.57
N PRO A 158 26.06 1.26 19.77
CA PRO A 158 27.50 1.54 19.77
C PRO A 158 27.74 3.01 19.40
N GLY A 159 28.38 3.76 20.32
CA GLY A 159 28.59 5.21 20.17
C GLY A 159 27.59 6.11 20.89
N GLY A 160 26.65 5.55 21.67
CA GLY A 160 25.74 6.32 22.54
C GLY A 160 24.48 6.84 21.83
N ALA A 161 24.30 6.55 20.55
CA ALA A 161 23.08 6.91 19.80
C ALA A 161 21.86 6.10 20.31
N PRO A 162 20.67 6.70 20.39
CA PRO A 162 19.47 5.98 20.80
C PRO A 162 18.99 5.04 19.69
N VAL A 163 18.69 3.80 20.08
CA VAL A 163 18.09 2.77 19.22
C VAL A 163 16.72 2.41 19.77
N LEU A 164 15.70 2.43 18.91
CA LEU A 164 14.34 2.03 19.24
C LEU A 164 13.97 0.79 18.43
N ARG A 165 13.76 -0.34 19.11
CA ARG A 165 13.21 -1.56 18.50
C ARG A 165 11.70 -1.47 18.44
N LEU A 166 11.14 -1.66 17.25
CA LEU A 166 9.71 -1.60 16.99
C LEU A 166 9.21 -2.96 16.50
N SER A 167 8.24 -3.52 17.21
CA SER A 167 7.44 -4.61 16.67
C SER A 167 6.37 -4.05 15.73
N PRO A 168 5.87 -4.83 14.74
CA PRO A 168 4.72 -4.42 13.96
C PRO A 168 3.54 -4.08 14.86
N ALA A 169 2.82 -3.02 14.52
CA ALA A 169 1.59 -2.69 15.21
C ALA A 169 0.55 -3.77 14.89
N ARG A 170 -0.03 -4.38 15.92
CA ARG A 170 -1.20 -5.25 15.77
C ARG A 170 -2.45 -4.42 15.99
N ARG A 171 -3.45 -4.57 15.12
CA ARG A 171 -4.78 -4.04 15.40
C ARG A 171 -5.37 -4.88 16.55
N ILE A 172 -5.90 -4.22 17.56
CA ILE A 172 -6.51 -4.83 18.74
C ILE A 172 -8.02 -4.87 18.58
N PHE A 173 -8.58 -3.89 17.87
CA PHE A 173 -10.01 -3.77 17.68
C PHE A 173 -10.37 -3.13 16.33
N PRO A 174 -11.21 -3.78 15.51
CA PRO A 174 -11.40 -5.24 15.45
C PRO A 174 -10.73 -5.84 14.19
N ALA A 175 -10.04 -6.97 14.32
CA ALA A 175 -8.66 -7.03 13.84
C ALA A 175 -8.07 -8.34 13.31
N TRP A 176 -8.41 -8.79 12.09
CA TRP A 176 -7.48 -9.58 11.23
C TRP A 176 -7.73 -9.24 9.75
N GLN A 177 -6.72 -9.49 8.90
CA GLN A 177 -6.80 -9.27 7.43
C GLN A 177 -7.86 -10.16 6.75
N SER A 178 -8.25 -11.27 7.39
CA SER A 178 -9.41 -12.08 7.03
C SER A 178 -10.44 -12.05 8.14
N ARG A 179 -11.65 -11.57 7.85
CA ARG A 179 -12.72 -11.39 8.84
C ARG A 179 -13.19 -12.69 9.49
N LEU A 180 -13.14 -13.77 8.72
CA LEU A 180 -13.41 -15.13 9.15
C LEU A 180 -12.15 -15.96 8.87
N LEU A 181 -11.40 -16.29 9.92
CA LEU A 181 -10.21 -17.12 9.82
C LEU A 181 -10.53 -18.54 10.26
N LEU A 182 -10.37 -19.50 9.34
CA LEU A 182 -10.57 -20.91 9.59
C LEU A 182 -9.28 -21.58 10.05
N GLU A 183 -9.34 -22.29 11.16
CA GLU A 183 -8.25 -23.07 11.72
C GLU A 183 -8.70 -24.54 11.82
N ALA A 184 -7.93 -25.44 11.21
CA ALA A 184 -8.11 -26.87 11.40
C ALA A 184 -7.79 -27.24 12.84
N ARG A 185 -8.72 -27.90 13.55
CA ARG A 185 -8.42 -28.50 14.84
C ARG A 185 -7.74 -29.85 14.62
N ALA A 186 -6.80 -30.18 15.50
CA ALA A 186 -6.20 -31.51 15.51
C ALA A 186 -7.31 -32.55 15.69
N LEU A 187 -7.16 -33.70 15.04
CA LEU A 187 -8.06 -34.83 15.22
C LEU A 187 -7.81 -35.41 16.62
N GLU A 188 -8.65 -35.09 17.59
CA GLU A 188 -8.50 -35.56 18.97
C GLU A 188 -9.21 -36.92 19.14
N SER A 189 -8.50 -38.02 18.85
CA SER A 189 -9.04 -39.39 18.96
C SER A 189 -9.40 -39.82 20.39
N GLU A 190 -8.87 -39.14 21.42
CA GLU A 190 -9.10 -39.44 22.85
C GLU A 190 -10.15 -38.53 23.51
N ALA A 191 -10.42 -37.34 22.96
CA ALA A 191 -11.33 -36.35 23.56
C ALA A 191 -12.80 -36.49 23.12
N ALA A 192 -13.12 -37.51 22.31
CA ALA A 192 -14.47 -37.83 21.88
C ALA A 192 -15.29 -38.50 22.99
N ALA A 193 -15.44 -37.82 24.12
CA ALA A 193 -16.48 -38.13 25.09
C ALA A 193 -17.76 -37.33 24.74
N ASP A 194 -18.28 -37.50 23.52
CA ASP A 194 -19.71 -37.27 23.31
C ASP A 194 -20.40 -38.61 23.59
N THR A 195 -21.15 -38.66 24.70
CA THR A 195 -21.79 -39.88 25.22
C THR A 195 -23.06 -40.26 24.47
N ARG A 196 -23.30 -39.67 23.30
CA ARG A 196 -24.45 -40.00 22.45
C ARG A 196 -24.13 -41.26 21.65
N HIS A 197 -24.97 -42.28 21.83
CA HIS A 197 -24.79 -43.58 21.19
C HIS A 197 -25.10 -43.46 19.70
N ALA A 198 -24.08 -43.62 18.85
CA ALA A 198 -24.26 -43.75 17.41
C ALA A 198 -24.57 -45.21 17.04
N PRO A 199 -25.62 -45.50 16.25
CA PRO A 199 -26.14 -46.86 16.17
C PRO A 199 -25.70 -47.64 14.91
N PHE A 200 -24.39 -47.86 14.80
CA PHE A 200 -23.70 -48.75 13.83
C PHE A 200 -23.15 -48.14 12.52
N ALA A 201 -21.84 -47.87 12.54
CA ALA A 201 -20.76 -48.50 11.74
C ALA A 201 -20.85 -48.64 10.20
N ILE A 202 -19.97 -47.89 9.49
CA ILE A 202 -19.21 -48.36 8.32
C ILE A 202 -17.85 -47.64 8.39
N MET A 203 -16.69 -48.21 8.71
CA MET A 203 -16.21 -49.59 8.76
C MET A 203 -15.06 -49.70 9.77
N GLN A 204 -15.05 -50.78 10.57
CA GLN A 204 -13.94 -51.43 11.32
C GLN A 204 -12.94 -50.59 12.16
N GLN A 205 -12.47 -49.46 11.66
CA GLN A 205 -11.56 -48.54 12.36
C GLN A 205 -12.26 -47.82 13.53
N TRP A 206 -13.54 -47.47 13.38
CA TRP A 206 -14.35 -46.84 14.46
C TRP A 206 -14.76 -47.81 15.57
N LEU A 207 -14.76 -49.11 15.29
CA LEU A 207 -15.17 -50.15 16.24
C LEU A 207 -14.00 -50.65 17.12
N GLY A 208 -12.75 -50.30 16.78
CA GLY A 208 -11.58 -50.62 17.59
C GLY A 208 -11.19 -49.53 18.59
N GLU A 209 -11.47 -48.27 18.28
CA GLU A 209 -10.88 -47.11 18.96
C GLU A 209 -11.86 -45.91 19.01
N ASN A 210 -12.69 -45.82 20.05
CA ASN A 210 -13.34 -44.59 20.55
C ASN A 210 -14.32 -43.77 19.64
N GLY A 211 -14.98 -44.36 18.65
CA GLY A 211 -16.11 -43.72 17.94
C GLY A 211 -15.76 -43.00 16.62
N ALA A 212 -16.72 -42.26 16.05
CA ALA A 212 -16.51 -41.57 14.77
C ALA A 212 -15.58 -40.34 14.93
N PRO A 213 -14.61 -40.11 14.02
CA PRO A 213 -13.68 -39.00 14.07
C PRO A 213 -14.43 -37.68 13.95
N ARG A 214 -14.21 -36.79 14.92
CA ARG A 214 -14.81 -35.45 14.94
C ARG A 214 -13.96 -34.48 14.11
N ALA A 215 -14.30 -34.32 12.84
CA ALA A 215 -13.75 -33.25 12.02
C ALA A 215 -14.27 -31.89 12.55
N ALA A 216 -13.38 -31.06 13.09
CA ALA A 216 -13.74 -29.78 13.68
C ALA A 216 -12.93 -28.63 13.08
N LEU A 217 -13.62 -27.55 12.73
CA LEU A 217 -13.00 -26.28 12.37
C LEU A 217 -13.22 -25.28 13.50
N ARG A 218 -12.16 -24.54 13.83
CA ARG A 218 -12.26 -23.36 14.66
C ARG A 218 -12.31 -22.14 13.76
N LEU A 219 -13.44 -21.45 13.79
CA LEU A 219 -13.60 -20.16 13.16
C LEU A 219 -13.24 -19.06 14.15
N ARG A 220 -12.20 -18.30 13.85
CA ARG A 220 -11.82 -17.10 14.60
C ARG A 220 -12.46 -15.89 13.94
N LEU A 221 -13.24 -15.16 14.72
CA LEU A 221 -13.79 -13.87 14.35
C LEU A 221 -12.81 -12.78 14.77
N THR A 222 -12.59 -11.85 13.86
CA THR A 222 -11.75 -10.67 14.12
C THR A 222 -12.43 -9.64 15.00
N ASP A 223 -13.75 -9.67 14.96
CA ASP A 223 -14.66 -8.73 15.58
C ASP A 223 -15.60 -9.50 16.51
N SER A 224 -16.44 -8.82 17.31
CA SER A 224 -17.51 -9.56 18.00
C SER A 224 -18.46 -10.16 16.97
N LEU A 225 -19.25 -11.15 17.39
CA LEU A 225 -20.36 -11.65 16.59
C LEU A 225 -21.13 -10.46 16.00
N GLU A 226 -21.52 -9.47 16.80
CA GLU A 226 -22.34 -8.32 16.37
C GLU A 226 -21.81 -7.48 15.21
N GLU A 227 -20.51 -7.33 15.14
CA GLU A 227 -19.87 -6.59 14.06
C GLU A 227 -19.75 -7.46 12.79
N SER A 228 -19.73 -8.78 12.97
CA SER A 228 -19.58 -9.77 11.92
C SER A 228 -20.90 -10.27 11.30
N ALA A 229 -22.10 -9.92 11.78
CA ALA A 229 -23.37 -10.51 11.25
C ALA A 229 -23.48 -10.38 9.77
N THR A 230 -23.16 -9.21 9.22
CA THR A 230 -23.47 -8.99 7.81
C THR A 230 -22.69 -9.98 6.95
N LEU A 231 -21.51 -10.38 7.44
CA LEU A 231 -20.71 -11.42 6.82
C LEU A 231 -21.17 -12.82 7.25
N LEU A 232 -21.41 -13.06 8.54
CA LEU A 232 -21.89 -14.36 9.07
C LEU A 232 -23.26 -14.77 8.51
N SER A 233 -24.16 -13.81 8.27
CA SER A 233 -25.48 -14.00 7.67
C SER A 233 -25.40 -14.32 6.19
N ARG A 234 -24.26 -14.03 5.57
CA ARG A 234 -23.96 -14.38 4.17
C ARG A 234 -22.97 -15.54 4.07
N SER A 235 -22.50 -16.05 5.22
CA SER A 235 -21.58 -17.17 5.30
C SER A 235 -22.37 -18.42 5.62
N CYS A 236 -22.08 -19.48 4.91
CA CYS A 236 -22.69 -20.78 5.10
C CYS A 236 -21.60 -21.79 5.45
N VAL A 237 -21.92 -22.66 6.41
CA VAL A 237 -21.18 -23.90 6.61
C VAL A 237 -21.49 -24.82 5.44
N ALA A 238 -20.46 -25.45 4.90
CA ALA A 238 -20.57 -26.35 3.76
C ALA A 238 -19.91 -27.70 4.08
N MET A 239 -20.59 -28.77 3.70
CA MET A 239 -20.10 -30.14 3.77
C MET A 239 -20.46 -30.88 2.49
N ALA A 240 -19.45 -31.39 1.78
CA ALA A 240 -19.59 -32.15 0.55
C ALA A 240 -19.16 -33.61 0.77
N LEU A 241 -20.16 -34.50 0.77
CA LEU A 241 -20.01 -35.93 1.02
C LEU A 241 -19.61 -36.62 -0.29
N ASN A 242 -18.32 -36.58 -0.63
CA ASN A 242 -17.78 -37.04 -1.91
C ASN A 242 -17.99 -38.53 -2.14
N GLN A 243 -17.98 -39.34 -1.09
CA GLN A 243 -18.30 -40.76 -1.20
C GLN A 243 -19.76 -40.97 -1.66
N ARG A 244 -20.72 -40.24 -1.07
CA ARG A 244 -22.12 -40.27 -1.48
C ARG A 244 -22.32 -39.70 -2.90
N ARG A 245 -21.59 -38.66 -3.28
CA ARG A 245 -21.62 -38.11 -4.65
C ARG A 245 -21.19 -39.16 -5.68
N ARG A 246 -20.07 -39.86 -5.41
CA ARG A 246 -19.57 -40.94 -6.28
C ARG A 246 -20.52 -42.12 -6.34
N LEU A 247 -21.08 -42.55 -5.21
CA LEU A 247 -22.07 -43.62 -5.17
C LEU A 247 -23.30 -43.27 -6.01
N ARG A 248 -23.84 -42.06 -5.87
CA ARG A 248 -24.97 -41.58 -6.69
C ARG A 248 -24.65 -41.54 -8.18
N GLY A 249 -23.48 -41.03 -8.54
CA GLY A 249 -23.03 -41.03 -9.94
C GLY A 249 -22.95 -42.45 -10.50
N TRP A 250 -22.32 -43.36 -9.75
CA TRP A 250 -22.25 -44.77 -10.10
C TRP A 250 -23.63 -45.43 -10.21
N MET A 251 -24.55 -45.18 -9.26
CA MET A 251 -25.93 -45.70 -9.33
C MET A 251 -26.69 -45.20 -10.56
N GLN A 252 -26.49 -43.93 -10.95
CA GLN A 252 -27.09 -43.37 -12.17
C GLN A 252 -26.52 -44.05 -13.42
N GLU A 253 -25.22 -44.30 -13.46
CA GLU A 253 -24.55 -45.05 -14.54
C GLU A 253 -25.06 -46.50 -14.61
N GLN A 254 -25.15 -47.20 -13.48
CA GLN A 254 -25.70 -48.56 -13.39
C GLN A 254 -27.15 -48.61 -13.88
N LYS A 255 -27.98 -47.67 -13.43
CA LYS A 255 -29.38 -47.57 -13.87
C LYS A 255 -29.48 -47.30 -15.37
N ALA A 256 -28.61 -46.45 -15.92
CA ALA A 256 -28.55 -46.18 -17.36
C ALA A 256 -28.06 -47.40 -18.16
N ALA A 257 -27.20 -48.22 -17.56
CA ALA A 257 -26.72 -49.48 -18.13
C ALA A 257 -27.71 -50.66 -17.98
N GLY A 258 -28.80 -50.50 -17.20
CA GLY A 258 -29.78 -51.55 -16.93
C GLY A 258 -29.33 -52.59 -15.90
N GLU A 259 -28.28 -52.28 -15.13
CA GLU A 259 -27.69 -53.14 -14.11
C GLU A 259 -28.40 -52.96 -12.75
N PRO A 260 -28.32 -53.95 -11.84
CA PRO A 260 -28.94 -53.85 -10.52
C PRO A 260 -28.33 -52.71 -9.70
N VAL A 261 -29.19 -51.86 -9.16
CA VAL A 261 -28.84 -50.69 -8.35
C VAL A 261 -28.91 -51.08 -6.87
N ILE A 262 -27.92 -50.63 -6.08
CA ILE A 262 -27.90 -50.81 -4.62
C ILE A 262 -28.63 -49.64 -3.98
N ASP A 263 -29.69 -49.89 -3.20
CA ASP A 263 -30.33 -48.86 -2.39
C ASP A 263 -29.54 -48.64 -1.08
N PRO A 264 -29.09 -47.41 -0.80
CA PRO A 264 -28.42 -47.10 0.47
C PRO A 264 -29.41 -47.21 1.63
N LEU A 265 -28.93 -47.68 2.78
CA LEU A 265 -29.71 -47.73 4.02
C LEU A 265 -30.20 -46.33 4.40
N THR A 266 -31.49 -46.21 4.67
CA THR A 266 -32.12 -44.98 5.17
C THR A 266 -32.13 -44.95 6.70
N PHE A 267 -32.37 -43.77 7.28
CA PHE A 267 -32.52 -43.67 8.74
C PHE A 267 -33.76 -44.38 9.27
N ASP A 268 -34.80 -44.55 8.47
CA ASP A 268 -35.94 -45.37 8.85
C ASP A 268 -35.56 -46.86 8.90
N ASP A 269 -34.73 -47.33 7.95
CA ASP A 269 -34.18 -48.68 7.99
C ASP A 269 -33.31 -48.90 9.24
N ILE A 270 -32.55 -47.86 9.61
CA ILE A 270 -31.71 -47.85 10.82
C ILE A 270 -32.59 -47.87 12.08
N ARG A 271 -33.48 -46.88 12.28
CA ARG A 271 -34.40 -46.81 13.43
C ARG A 271 -35.19 -48.11 13.59
N GLN A 272 -35.63 -48.71 12.49
CA GLN A 272 -36.29 -50.01 12.49
C GLN A 272 -35.37 -51.14 12.96
N ALA A 273 -34.10 -51.16 12.55
CA ALA A 273 -33.13 -52.17 12.96
C ALA A 273 -32.72 -52.06 14.44
N ILE A 274 -32.65 -50.85 15.01
CA ILE A 274 -32.26 -50.63 16.42
C ILE A 274 -33.48 -50.64 17.36
N GLY A 275 -34.68 -50.38 16.84
CA GLY A 275 -35.92 -50.43 17.62
C GLY A 275 -36.19 -49.17 18.45
N ASP A 276 -35.43 -48.09 18.25
CA ASP A 276 -35.67 -46.78 18.86
C ASP A 276 -36.10 -45.76 17.81
N SER A 277 -37.37 -45.34 17.88
CA SER A 277 -37.95 -44.36 16.95
C SER A 277 -37.48 -42.93 17.19
N ALA A 278 -36.91 -42.63 18.36
CA ALA A 278 -36.41 -41.31 18.73
C ALA A 278 -34.90 -41.15 18.49
N GLU A 279 -34.25 -42.16 17.92
CA GLU A 279 -32.82 -42.13 17.68
C GLU A 279 -32.46 -41.13 16.58
N HIS A 280 -31.64 -40.15 16.96
CA HIS A 280 -31.02 -39.16 16.08
C HIS A 280 -29.53 -39.48 15.99
N PRO A 281 -29.12 -40.33 15.03
CA PRO A 281 -27.72 -40.64 14.84
C PRO A 281 -26.93 -39.37 14.50
N ASP A 282 -25.71 -39.26 15.00
CA ASP A 282 -24.75 -38.20 14.67
C ASP A 282 -24.21 -38.36 13.23
N ALA A 283 -25.13 -38.47 12.27
CA ALA A 283 -24.89 -38.71 10.86
C ALA A 283 -25.90 -37.91 10.03
N VAL A 284 -25.52 -37.59 8.79
CA VAL A 284 -26.34 -36.75 7.90
C VAL A 284 -27.57 -37.52 7.40
N GLU A 285 -28.76 -37.18 7.93
CA GLU A 285 -30.11 -37.68 7.54
C GLU A 285 -30.57 -37.25 6.16
N ALA A 286 -30.12 -36.07 5.71
CA ALA A 286 -30.43 -35.50 4.44
C ALA A 286 -29.97 -36.47 3.35
N THR A 287 -30.91 -36.81 2.46
CA THR A 287 -30.61 -37.64 1.30
C THR A 287 -29.47 -37.03 0.50
N ASP A 288 -29.39 -35.69 0.44
CA ASP A 288 -28.43 -34.93 -0.35
C ASP A 288 -26.95 -35.14 0.02
N ALA A 289 -26.11 -35.11 -1.01
CA ALA A 289 -24.67 -35.30 -0.88
C ALA A 289 -23.88 -33.98 -0.67
N VAL A 290 -24.58 -32.85 -0.61
CA VAL A 290 -24.01 -31.52 -0.33
C VAL A 290 -24.93 -30.81 0.66
N VAL A 291 -24.43 -30.57 1.86
CA VAL A 291 -25.12 -29.85 2.93
C VAL A 291 -24.56 -28.43 3.00
N VAL A 292 -25.46 -27.43 2.97
CA VAL A 292 -25.10 -26.02 3.11
C VAL A 292 -26.12 -25.35 4.01
N ALA A 293 -25.64 -24.71 5.07
CA ALA A 293 -26.51 -24.05 6.04
C ALA A 293 -25.94 -22.71 6.50
N ASN A 294 -26.83 -21.76 6.79
CA ASN A 294 -26.44 -20.41 7.16
C ASN A 294 -25.78 -20.39 8.54
N LEU A 295 -24.55 -19.88 8.62
CA LEU A 295 -23.76 -19.90 9.84
C LEU A 295 -24.39 -19.02 10.94
N LEU A 296 -24.95 -17.86 10.59
CA LEU A 296 -25.60 -17.01 11.58
C LEU A 296 -26.89 -17.65 12.13
N ASN A 297 -27.69 -18.33 11.30
CA ASN A 297 -28.87 -19.04 11.78
C ASN A 297 -28.47 -20.10 12.83
N LEU A 298 -27.45 -20.92 12.53
CA LEU A 298 -26.95 -21.94 13.46
C LEU A 298 -26.40 -21.37 14.77
N LEU A 299 -25.87 -20.14 14.74
CA LEU A 299 -25.38 -19.45 15.95
C LEU A 299 -26.48 -18.83 16.81
N LEU A 300 -27.64 -18.56 16.21
CA LEU A 300 -28.80 -17.94 16.86
C LEU A 300 -29.82 -18.99 17.32
N ASP A 301 -29.90 -20.11 16.61
CA ASP A 301 -30.76 -21.25 16.89
C ASP A 301 -30.00 -22.57 16.65
N PRO A 302 -29.17 -23.00 17.61
CA PRO A 302 -28.30 -24.19 17.47
C PRO A 302 -29.07 -25.51 17.33
N ASP A 303 -30.32 -25.55 17.79
CA ASP A 303 -31.19 -26.71 17.74
C ASP A 303 -32.03 -26.76 16.44
N SER A 304 -31.84 -25.79 15.55
CA SER A 304 -32.49 -25.73 14.24
C SER A 304 -32.05 -26.90 13.35
N ALA A 305 -33.02 -27.64 12.80
CA ALA A 305 -32.80 -28.77 11.89
C ALA A 305 -32.25 -28.35 10.49
N GLU A 306 -31.87 -27.08 10.28
CA GLU A 306 -31.41 -26.58 8.97
C GLU A 306 -30.04 -27.13 8.54
N ALA A 307 -29.21 -27.63 9.46
CA ALA A 307 -27.86 -28.14 9.16
C ALA A 307 -27.63 -29.55 9.70
N ASP A 308 -28.12 -30.53 8.95
CA ASP A 308 -27.94 -31.92 9.25
C ASP A 308 -26.45 -32.33 9.28
N GLY A 309 -26.04 -32.99 10.37
CA GLY A 309 -24.64 -33.35 10.64
C GLY A 309 -23.70 -32.16 10.91
N VAL A 310 -24.19 -30.95 11.17
CA VAL A 310 -23.35 -29.80 11.54
C VAL A 310 -23.80 -29.23 12.88
N ALA A 311 -22.89 -29.10 13.84
CA ALA A 311 -23.15 -28.35 15.06
C ALA A 311 -22.22 -27.15 15.16
N VAL A 312 -22.77 -26.02 15.62
CA VAL A 312 -21.99 -24.80 15.84
C VAL A 312 -22.07 -24.42 17.31
N ARG A 313 -20.92 -24.29 17.94
CA ARG A 313 -20.80 -23.95 19.36
C ARG A 313 -19.98 -22.67 19.49
N ARG A 314 -20.39 -21.79 20.40
CA ARG A 314 -19.53 -20.66 20.81
C ARG A 314 -18.46 -21.22 21.74
N GLY A 315 -17.20 -21.05 21.39
CA GLY A 315 -16.09 -21.54 22.20
C GLY A 315 -16.09 -20.89 23.58
N VAL A 316 -16.03 -21.69 24.63
CA VAL A 316 -15.93 -21.24 26.05
C VAL A 316 -14.47 -21.20 26.51
N ASP A 317 -13.52 -21.50 25.62
CA ASP A 317 -12.09 -21.40 25.91
C ASP A 317 -11.84 -20.03 26.56
N ARG A 318 -11.27 -20.07 27.77
CA ARG A 318 -10.67 -18.90 28.42
C ARG A 318 -9.48 -18.49 27.57
N ASN A 319 -9.77 -17.94 26.40
CA ASN A 319 -8.78 -17.45 25.48
C ASN A 319 -7.93 -16.44 26.26
N ALA A 320 -6.60 -16.57 26.13
CA ALA A 320 -5.71 -15.52 26.56
C ALA A 320 -6.27 -14.19 26.03
N ALA A 321 -6.39 -13.20 26.92
CA ALA A 321 -7.04 -11.93 26.63
C ALA A 321 -6.54 -11.36 25.28
N GLY A 322 -7.44 -11.20 24.30
CA GLY A 322 -7.11 -10.55 23.02
C GLY A 322 -7.36 -11.32 21.71
N MET A 323 -7.83 -12.57 21.74
CA MET A 323 -7.89 -13.43 20.54
C MET A 323 -9.22 -13.45 19.75
N GLY A 324 -10.12 -12.48 19.95
CA GLY A 324 -11.43 -12.45 19.27
C GLY A 324 -12.44 -13.47 19.81
N GLU A 325 -13.62 -13.53 19.21
CA GLU A 325 -14.60 -14.59 19.50
C GLU A 325 -14.30 -15.82 18.64
N THR A 326 -14.36 -16.99 19.26
CA THR A 326 -14.12 -18.26 18.59
C THR A 326 -15.42 -19.04 18.48
N ILE A 327 -15.71 -19.51 17.28
CA ILE A 327 -16.79 -20.44 17.00
C ILE A 327 -16.16 -21.78 16.67
N GLU A 328 -16.67 -22.84 17.27
CA GLU A 328 -16.33 -24.21 16.92
C GLU A 328 -17.43 -24.77 16.03
N ILE A 329 -17.02 -25.35 14.90
CA ILE A 329 -17.92 -25.95 13.92
C ILE A 329 -17.54 -27.42 13.83
N ASP A 330 -18.46 -28.27 14.24
CA ASP A 330 -18.33 -29.72 14.22
C ASP A 330 -19.07 -30.27 12.99
N PHE A 331 -18.39 -31.13 12.24
CA PHE A 331 -18.94 -31.81 11.06
C PHE A 331 -19.13 -33.30 11.38
N TYR A 332 -20.31 -33.63 11.91
CA TYR A 332 -20.72 -35.01 12.18
C TYR A 332 -21.06 -35.72 10.87
N GLY A 333 -20.55 -36.95 10.72
CA GLY A 333 -20.74 -37.75 9.51
C GLY A 333 -19.81 -37.42 8.34
N ALA A 334 -18.90 -36.45 8.46
CA ALA A 334 -17.84 -36.23 7.48
C ALA A 334 -16.79 -37.36 7.59
N ALA A 335 -16.45 -37.97 6.45
CA ALA A 335 -15.54 -39.11 6.38
C ALA A 335 -14.31 -38.82 5.51
N LEU A 336 -13.36 -39.76 5.49
CA LEU A 336 -12.13 -39.65 4.70
C LEU A 336 -12.43 -39.39 3.21
N GLY A 337 -11.84 -38.30 2.69
CA GLY A 337 -12.04 -37.82 1.33
C GLY A 337 -13.18 -36.82 1.14
N ASP A 338 -14.00 -36.55 2.16
CA ASP A 338 -15.02 -35.50 2.12
C ASP A 338 -14.41 -34.11 2.30
N ASP A 339 -15.13 -33.09 1.83
CA ASP A 339 -14.71 -31.69 1.98
C ASP A 339 -15.65 -30.93 2.93
N VAL A 340 -15.08 -30.17 3.85
CA VAL A 340 -15.80 -29.36 4.86
C VAL A 340 -15.25 -27.94 4.89
N GLY A 341 -16.07 -26.94 5.21
CA GLY A 341 -15.57 -25.56 5.30
C GLY A 341 -16.65 -24.49 5.29
N LEU A 342 -16.28 -23.31 4.79
CA LEU A 342 -17.18 -22.17 4.64
C LEU A 342 -17.30 -21.73 3.18
N VAL A 343 -18.51 -21.31 2.84
CA VAL A 343 -18.86 -20.67 1.56
C VAL A 343 -19.56 -19.36 1.88
N CYS A 344 -19.10 -18.25 1.32
CA CYS A 344 -19.72 -16.95 1.45
C CYS A 344 -19.82 -16.31 0.06
N PRO A 345 -20.97 -16.39 -0.63
CA PRO A 345 -21.09 -15.90 -2.01
C PRO A 345 -20.75 -14.42 -2.20
N ALA A 346 -20.89 -13.62 -1.14
CA ALA A 346 -20.60 -12.18 -1.15
C ALA A 346 -19.18 -11.81 -0.68
N ALA A 347 -18.35 -12.79 -0.31
CA ALA A 347 -17.01 -12.54 0.22
C ALA A 347 -16.05 -12.06 -0.88
N ARG A 348 -15.19 -11.11 -0.50
CA ARG A 348 -14.10 -10.55 -1.29
C ARG A 348 -12.77 -11.11 -0.82
N ALA A 349 -11.70 -10.83 -1.57
CA ALA A 349 -10.35 -11.17 -1.13
C ALA A 349 -10.10 -10.55 0.26
N GLY A 350 -9.71 -11.38 1.23
CA GLY A 350 -9.56 -10.97 2.63
C GLY A 350 -10.84 -11.01 3.47
N ASP A 351 -11.96 -11.58 3.01
CA ASP A 351 -13.10 -11.85 3.92
C ASP A 351 -12.97 -13.24 4.57
N LEU A 352 -12.59 -14.26 3.79
CA LEU A 352 -12.30 -15.62 4.25
C LEU A 352 -10.80 -15.90 4.18
N GLY A 353 -10.26 -16.61 5.17
CA GLY A 353 -8.87 -17.08 5.16
C GLY A 353 -8.67 -18.37 5.94
N VAL A 354 -7.53 -19.02 5.74
CA VAL A 354 -7.12 -20.23 6.48
C VAL A 354 -5.85 -19.94 7.28
N ALA A 355 -5.82 -20.34 8.55
CA ALA A 355 -4.67 -20.16 9.44
C ALA A 355 -3.51 -21.10 9.05
N GLY A 356 -2.27 -20.63 9.21
CA GLY A 356 -1.06 -21.36 8.83
C GLY A 356 -0.62 -21.03 7.41
N ALA A 357 -1.34 -21.54 6.40
CA ALA A 357 -1.11 -21.22 5.00
C ALA A 357 -2.42 -21.34 4.21
N ASP A 358 -2.90 -20.21 3.65
CA ASP A 358 -4.11 -20.20 2.82
C ASP A 358 -3.82 -20.87 1.47
N PRO A 359 -4.57 -21.93 1.08
CA PRO A 359 -4.35 -22.62 -0.19
C PRO A 359 -4.67 -21.75 -1.42
N GLY A 360 -5.30 -20.59 -1.26
CA GLY A 360 -5.70 -19.70 -2.36
C GLY A 360 -7.00 -20.13 -3.03
N GLY A 361 -7.21 -19.71 -4.28
CA GLY A 361 -8.45 -19.94 -5.03
C GLY A 361 -9.48 -18.81 -4.87
N PRO A 362 -10.74 -19.02 -5.31
CA PRO A 362 -11.78 -18.00 -5.32
C PRO A 362 -12.04 -17.42 -3.92
N PRO A 363 -12.28 -16.11 -3.77
CA PRO A 363 -12.34 -15.44 -2.45
C PRO A 363 -13.56 -15.84 -1.59
N PHE A 364 -14.53 -16.54 -2.18
CA PHE A 364 -15.82 -16.85 -1.57
C PHE A 364 -15.94 -18.27 -1.00
N VAL A 365 -14.90 -19.09 -1.09
CA VAL A 365 -14.92 -20.45 -0.55
C VAL A 365 -13.59 -20.82 0.08
N ARG A 366 -13.62 -21.47 1.24
CA ARG A 366 -12.45 -22.11 1.87
C ARG A 366 -12.86 -23.47 2.41
N LEU A 367 -12.31 -24.53 1.82
CA LEU A 367 -12.58 -25.92 2.19
C LEU A 367 -11.32 -26.61 2.73
N PHE A 368 -11.56 -27.65 3.50
CA PHE A 368 -10.59 -28.59 4.02
C PHE A 368 -11.04 -29.99 3.60
N ARG A 369 -10.08 -30.84 3.24
CA ARG A 369 -10.32 -32.26 3.03
C ARG A 369 -10.07 -33.03 4.33
N VAL A 370 -10.96 -33.95 4.64
CA VAL A 370 -10.76 -34.93 5.70
C VAL A 370 -9.77 -35.99 5.21
N GLU A 371 -8.54 -35.95 5.71
CA GLU A 371 -7.48 -36.92 5.43
C GLU A 371 -7.19 -37.78 6.68
N ALA A 372 -6.35 -38.81 6.53
CA ALA A 372 -6.00 -39.71 7.64
C ALA A 372 -5.33 -38.97 8.83
N ASP A 373 -4.56 -37.93 8.54
CA ASP A 373 -3.83 -37.13 9.54
C ASP A 373 -4.63 -35.92 10.05
N GLY A 374 -5.88 -35.74 9.60
CA GLY A 374 -6.77 -34.65 9.99
C GLY A 374 -7.24 -33.78 8.82
N LEU A 375 -7.60 -32.53 9.12
CA LEU A 375 -8.13 -31.59 8.13
C LEU A 375 -7.01 -30.87 7.38
N THR A 376 -6.94 -31.10 6.06
CA THR A 376 -5.94 -30.49 5.17
C THR A 376 -6.58 -29.40 4.31
N PRO A 377 -6.06 -28.15 4.28
CA PRO A 377 -6.61 -27.09 3.43
C PRO A 377 -6.62 -27.48 1.95
N ARG A 378 -7.73 -27.23 1.26
CA ARG A 378 -7.90 -27.57 -0.16
C ARG A 378 -8.14 -26.31 -1.00
N ARG A 379 -7.37 -26.16 -2.07
CA ARG A 379 -7.63 -25.19 -3.14
C ARG A 379 -8.73 -25.71 -4.07
N LEU A 380 -9.68 -24.86 -4.43
CA LEU A 380 -10.74 -25.17 -5.39
C LEU A 380 -10.53 -24.29 -6.63
N ASP A 381 -10.13 -24.88 -7.77
CA ASP A 381 -9.64 -24.11 -8.92
C ASP A 381 -10.61 -23.96 -10.10
N ASP A 382 -11.66 -24.79 -10.17
CA ASP A 382 -12.92 -24.62 -10.92
C ASP A 382 -13.55 -26.02 -11.03
N ASP A 383 -14.69 -26.23 -10.37
CA ASP A 383 -15.30 -27.54 -10.19
C ASP A 383 -16.83 -27.38 -10.22
N LEU A 384 -17.56 -28.36 -10.74
CA LEU A 384 -19.04 -28.41 -10.65
C LEU A 384 -19.53 -28.33 -9.20
N LEU A 385 -18.66 -28.69 -8.25
CA LEU A 385 -18.88 -28.50 -6.83
C LEU A 385 -18.96 -27.02 -6.41
N LEU A 386 -18.17 -26.14 -7.01
CA LEU A 386 -18.17 -24.71 -6.68
C LEU A 386 -19.52 -24.07 -6.99
N ASP A 387 -20.02 -24.32 -8.20
CA ASP A 387 -21.30 -23.79 -8.66
C ASP A 387 -22.45 -24.29 -7.78
N GLU A 388 -22.44 -25.57 -7.43
CA GLU A 388 -23.45 -26.17 -6.56
C GLU A 388 -23.40 -25.60 -5.13
N LEU A 389 -22.19 -25.41 -4.57
CA LEU A 389 -22.01 -24.78 -3.27
C LEU A 389 -22.49 -23.34 -3.25
N MET A 390 -22.15 -22.55 -4.27
CA MET A 390 -22.56 -21.16 -4.40
C MET A 390 -24.09 -21.02 -4.53
N ARG A 391 -24.70 -21.81 -5.41
CA ARG A 391 -26.15 -21.85 -5.61
C ARG A 391 -26.90 -22.20 -4.32
N ARG A 392 -26.43 -23.22 -3.59
CA ARG A 392 -27.02 -23.61 -2.30
C ARG A 392 -26.80 -22.55 -1.22
N ALA A 393 -25.62 -21.93 -1.16
CA ALA A 393 -25.31 -20.88 -0.20
C ALA A 393 -26.15 -19.61 -0.42
N GLU A 394 -26.41 -19.21 -1.67
CA GLU A 394 -27.33 -18.11 -1.99
C GLU A 394 -28.76 -18.42 -1.52
N ALA A 395 -29.24 -19.64 -1.79
CA ALA A 395 -30.57 -20.09 -1.37
C ALA A 395 -30.72 -20.18 0.16
N ALA A 396 -29.65 -20.52 0.88
CA ALA A 396 -29.61 -20.54 2.34
C ALA A 396 -29.52 -19.11 2.92
N GLY A 397 -28.69 -18.24 2.33
CA GLY A 397 -28.55 -16.84 2.74
C GLY A 397 -29.81 -15.99 2.56
N ALA A 398 -30.70 -16.36 1.63
CA ALA A 398 -32.00 -15.71 1.46
C ALA A 398 -32.99 -15.97 2.63
N ARG A 399 -32.73 -16.98 3.48
CA ARG A 399 -33.64 -17.42 4.54
C ARG A 399 -33.30 -16.89 5.94
N ILE A 400 -32.48 -15.84 6.06
CA ILE A 400 -32.07 -15.29 7.36
C ILE A 400 -33.30 -15.03 8.23
N GLY A 401 -33.36 -15.70 9.38
CA GLY A 401 -34.56 -15.74 10.23
C GLY A 401 -34.98 -14.35 10.73
N THR A 402 -36.29 -14.09 10.76
CA THR A 402 -36.88 -12.81 11.21
C THR A 402 -36.88 -12.61 12.74
N GLY A 403 -36.06 -13.35 13.47
CA GLY A 403 -36.05 -13.40 14.94
C GLY A 403 -35.54 -12.11 15.60
N ALA A 404 -35.92 -11.91 16.86
CA ALA A 404 -35.55 -10.71 17.64
C ALA A 404 -34.03 -10.52 17.78
N ALA A 405 -33.28 -11.62 17.92
CA ALA A 405 -31.82 -11.59 17.98
C ALA A 405 -31.19 -11.11 16.66
N ALA A 406 -31.70 -11.57 15.50
CA ALA A 406 -31.24 -11.13 14.18
C ALA A 406 -31.55 -9.64 13.93
N ARG A 407 -32.71 -9.14 14.40
CA ARG A 407 -33.06 -7.70 14.31
C ARG A 407 -32.16 -6.82 15.16
N ALA A 408 -31.95 -7.16 16.43
CA ALA A 408 -31.05 -6.43 17.32
C ALA A 408 -29.60 -6.38 16.81
N PHE A 409 -29.22 -7.38 16.01
CA PHE A 409 -27.92 -7.47 15.38
C PHE A 409 -27.82 -6.56 14.14
N ALA A 410 -28.83 -6.59 13.26
CA ALA A 410 -28.92 -5.71 12.10
C ALA A 410 -28.95 -4.22 12.49
N GLU A 411 -29.64 -3.88 13.57
CA GLU A 411 -29.69 -2.50 14.11
C GLU A 411 -28.31 -1.99 14.55
N ARG A 412 -27.51 -2.84 15.20
CA ARG A 412 -26.14 -2.50 15.63
C ARG A 412 -25.20 -2.29 14.43
N ALA A 413 -25.27 -3.14 13.41
CA ALA A 413 -24.50 -3.00 12.17
C ALA A 413 -24.87 -1.73 11.38
N ALA A 414 -26.16 -1.40 11.29
CA ALA A 414 -26.63 -0.15 10.68
C ALA A 414 -26.09 1.09 11.42
N GLY A 415 -26.00 1.02 12.76
CA GLY A 415 -25.41 2.08 13.59
C GLY A 415 -23.93 2.36 13.27
N LEU A 416 -23.11 1.35 12.96
CA LEU A 416 -21.71 1.55 12.58
C LEU A 416 -21.55 2.16 11.18
N LYS A 417 -22.38 1.73 10.22
CA LYS A 417 -22.43 2.31 8.87
C LYS A 417 -22.78 3.79 8.92
N GLY A 418 -23.82 4.17 9.66
CA GLY A 418 -24.22 5.57 9.83
C GLY A 418 -23.13 6.45 10.48
N ARG A 419 -22.31 5.88 11.38
CA ARG A 419 -21.16 6.59 11.96
C ARG A 419 -20.04 6.85 10.95
N ARG A 420 -19.74 5.88 10.07
CA ARG A 420 -18.76 6.06 8.99
C ARG A 420 -19.19 7.14 8.01
N GLU A 421 -20.46 7.10 7.61
CA GLU A 421 -21.07 8.11 6.75
C GLU A 421 -20.98 9.51 7.40
N LYS A 422 -21.27 9.60 8.71
CA LYS A 422 -21.11 10.86 9.46
C LYS A 422 -19.66 11.36 9.47
N LEU A 423 -18.68 10.49 9.71
CA LEU A 423 -17.25 10.87 9.70
C LEU A 423 -16.82 11.38 8.32
N VAL A 424 -17.16 10.66 7.26
CA VAL A 424 -16.88 11.06 5.87
C VAL A 424 -17.56 12.39 5.54
N SER A 425 -18.79 12.60 6.00
CA SER A 425 -19.48 13.88 5.82
C SER A 425 -18.70 15.03 6.47
N LEU A 426 -18.16 14.87 7.67
CA LEU A 426 -17.36 15.89 8.35
C LEU A 426 -16.07 16.20 7.60
N PHE A 427 -15.40 15.18 7.08
CA PHE A 427 -14.21 15.38 6.26
C PHE A 427 -14.53 16.09 4.95
N ASN A 428 -15.61 15.71 4.27
CA ASN A 428 -16.06 16.36 3.04
C ASN A 428 -16.47 17.83 3.27
N GLU A 429 -17.09 18.13 4.42
CA GLU A 429 -17.38 19.51 4.82
C GLU A 429 -16.10 20.31 5.05
N ALA A 430 -15.08 19.72 5.68
CA ALA A 430 -13.78 20.36 5.86
C ALA A 430 -13.06 20.60 4.51
N LEU A 431 -13.10 19.64 3.59
CA LEU A 431 -12.56 19.82 2.23
C LEU A 431 -13.29 20.94 1.47
N THR A 432 -14.62 20.99 1.59
CA THR A 432 -15.43 22.06 0.98
C THR A 432 -15.02 23.43 1.53
N ARG A 433 -14.81 23.55 2.84
CA ARG A 433 -14.31 24.78 3.47
C ARG A 433 -12.89 25.17 3.03
N ALA A 434 -12.05 24.18 2.72
CA ALA A 434 -10.73 24.39 2.15
C ALA A 434 -10.75 24.67 0.64
N GLY A 435 -11.92 24.68 0.00
CA GLY A 435 -12.07 24.94 -1.44
C GLY A 435 -11.73 23.75 -2.34
N LEU A 436 -11.65 22.53 -1.80
CA LEU A 436 -11.30 21.33 -2.56
C LEU A 436 -12.58 20.56 -2.97
N PRO A 437 -12.87 20.37 -4.27
CA PRO A 437 -14.14 19.79 -4.74
C PRO A 437 -14.24 18.26 -4.60
N GLY A 438 -13.14 17.58 -4.26
CA GLY A 438 -13.09 16.13 -4.07
C GLY A 438 -13.90 15.65 -2.87
N ARG A 439 -14.43 14.42 -2.95
CA ARG A 439 -15.21 13.80 -1.87
C ARG A 439 -14.67 12.41 -1.54
N PHE A 440 -14.53 12.15 -0.25
CA PHE A 440 -14.34 10.81 0.26
C PHE A 440 -15.61 9.99 0.08
N SER A 441 -15.41 8.71 -0.19
CA SER A 441 -16.48 7.72 -0.27
C SER A 441 -16.63 7.01 1.08
N ALA A 442 -17.87 6.93 1.56
CA ALA A 442 -18.24 5.99 2.62
C ALA A 442 -18.57 4.59 2.09
N VAL A 443 -18.64 4.44 0.75
CA VAL A 443 -18.98 3.20 0.07
C VAL A 443 -17.72 2.34 -0.03
N GLY A 444 -17.59 1.39 0.89
CA GLY A 444 -16.46 0.48 0.90
C GLY A 444 -16.12 -0.02 2.29
N LEU A 445 -15.12 -0.89 2.34
CA LEU A 445 -14.47 -1.31 3.56
C LEU A 445 -13.23 -0.46 3.68
N TRP A 446 -13.09 0.28 4.78
CA TRP A 446 -11.87 1.03 5.02
C TRP A 446 -10.72 0.09 5.30
N ASP A 447 -9.59 0.33 4.65
CA ASP A 447 -8.32 -0.16 5.17
C ASP A 447 -8.07 0.47 6.54
N LEU A 448 -7.24 -0.19 7.32
CA LEU A 448 -6.89 0.18 8.68
C LEU A 448 -6.42 1.62 8.84
N PHE A 449 -5.73 2.11 7.82
CA PHE A 449 -5.13 3.43 7.81
C PHE A 449 -5.88 4.42 6.95
N GLU A 450 -6.90 3.99 6.20
CA GLU A 450 -7.64 4.88 5.31
C GLU A 450 -8.23 6.09 6.07
N PRO A 451 -8.84 5.94 7.27
CA PRO A 451 -9.31 7.11 8.04
C PRO A 451 -8.17 8.04 8.46
N LEU A 452 -6.97 7.50 8.72
CA LEU A 452 -5.78 8.30 9.04
C LEU A 452 -5.33 9.09 7.82
N GLN A 453 -5.26 8.45 6.65
CA GLN A 453 -4.92 9.10 5.40
C GLN A 453 -5.91 10.20 5.03
N GLN A 454 -7.22 9.96 5.20
CA GLN A 454 -8.26 10.96 4.97
C GLN A 454 -8.09 12.16 5.92
N ALA A 455 -7.89 11.91 7.21
CA ALA A 455 -7.67 12.97 8.20
C ALA A 455 -6.42 13.81 7.88
N SER A 456 -5.30 13.16 7.56
CA SER A 456 -4.07 13.85 7.15
C SER A 456 -4.25 14.67 5.89
N PHE A 457 -4.96 14.14 4.89
CA PHE A 457 -5.24 14.85 3.65
C PHE A 457 -6.08 16.10 3.89
N VAL A 458 -7.14 16.01 4.70
CA VAL A 458 -7.98 17.16 5.08
C VAL A 458 -7.15 18.25 5.74
N ALA A 459 -6.26 17.88 6.65
CA ALA A 459 -5.41 18.84 7.34
C ALA A 459 -4.36 19.48 6.41
N LEU A 460 -3.77 18.70 5.48
CA LEU A 460 -2.86 19.22 4.45
C LEU A 460 -3.58 20.16 3.47
N ALA A 461 -4.82 19.83 3.09
CA ALA A 461 -5.61 20.61 2.14
C ALA A 461 -5.89 22.04 2.61
N ARG A 462 -5.90 22.29 3.93
CA ARG A 462 -6.09 23.64 4.48
C ARG A 462 -5.07 24.65 3.96
N ASP A 463 -3.81 24.24 3.79
CA ASP A 463 -2.70 25.12 3.42
C ASP A 463 -2.32 24.98 1.93
N ALA A 464 -2.70 23.89 1.26
CA ALA A 464 -2.23 23.55 -0.09
C ALA A 464 -3.34 23.18 -1.10
N ALA A 465 -4.59 23.59 -0.87
CA ALA A 465 -5.74 23.19 -1.70
C ALA A 465 -5.53 23.35 -3.23
N PRO A 466 -5.07 24.49 -3.77
CA PRO A 466 -4.90 24.65 -5.23
C PRO A 466 -3.87 23.68 -5.82
N ALA A 467 -2.75 23.46 -5.11
CA ALA A 467 -1.68 22.58 -5.57
C ALA A 467 -2.11 21.11 -5.55
N LEU A 468 -2.83 20.69 -4.50
CA LEU A 468 -3.35 19.33 -4.39
C LEU A 468 -4.40 19.03 -5.47
N GLN A 469 -5.25 19.99 -5.82
CA GLN A 469 -6.23 19.81 -6.89
C GLN A 469 -5.56 19.55 -8.25
N ALA A 470 -4.46 20.25 -8.56
CA ALA A 470 -3.75 20.11 -9.83
C ALA A 470 -3.15 18.71 -10.03
N ILE A 471 -2.82 17.99 -8.95
CA ILE A 471 -2.10 16.71 -9.00
C ILE A 471 -2.98 15.47 -8.71
N GLY A 472 -4.31 15.61 -8.65
CA GLY A 472 -5.25 14.49 -8.45
C GLY A 472 -5.85 14.36 -7.04
N GLY A 473 -5.58 15.32 -6.14
CA GLY A 473 -6.21 15.39 -4.82
C GLY A 473 -5.93 14.17 -3.94
N TYR A 474 -7.00 13.57 -3.39
CA TYR A 474 -6.86 12.46 -2.45
C TYR A 474 -6.32 11.18 -3.11
N GLY A 475 -6.64 10.91 -4.39
CA GLY A 475 -6.16 9.71 -5.07
C GLY A 475 -4.63 9.65 -5.13
N ALA A 476 -4.01 10.76 -5.56
CA ALA A 476 -2.56 10.93 -5.56
C ALA A 476 -1.95 10.87 -4.15
N TYR A 477 -2.61 11.50 -3.16
CA TYR A 477 -2.15 11.46 -1.78
C TYR A 477 -2.23 10.06 -1.16
N ALA A 478 -3.29 9.29 -1.45
CA ALA A 478 -3.46 7.93 -0.95
C ALA A 478 -2.45 6.96 -1.56
N ALA A 479 -2.02 7.22 -2.80
CA ALA A 479 -0.98 6.46 -3.49
C ALA A 479 0.42 6.73 -2.93
N ASP A 480 0.87 7.98 -2.87
CA ASP A 480 2.15 8.35 -2.26
C ASP A 480 2.01 9.67 -1.47
N PRO A 481 1.78 9.60 -0.14
CA PRO A 481 1.62 10.78 0.69
C PRO A 481 2.85 11.70 0.72
N ALA A 482 4.06 11.16 0.56
CA ALA A 482 5.31 11.92 0.62
C ALA A 482 5.51 12.73 -0.68
N VAL A 483 5.30 12.09 -1.83
CA VAL A 483 5.36 12.75 -3.14
C VAL A 483 4.24 13.79 -3.28
N ALA A 484 3.01 13.45 -2.90
CA ALA A 484 1.89 14.40 -2.94
C ALA A 484 2.14 15.62 -2.05
N ALA A 485 2.70 15.42 -0.84
CA ALA A 485 3.08 16.52 0.04
C ALA A 485 4.24 17.36 -0.53
N ALA A 486 5.22 16.74 -1.19
CA ALA A 486 6.31 17.46 -1.86
C ALA A 486 5.78 18.32 -3.02
N LEU A 487 4.93 17.77 -3.87
CA LEU A 487 4.29 18.47 -4.99
C LEU A 487 3.37 19.61 -4.53
N ALA A 488 2.68 19.43 -3.40
CA ALA A 488 1.81 20.43 -2.80
C ALA A 488 2.55 21.72 -2.40
N LYS A 489 3.88 21.65 -2.18
CA LYS A 489 4.73 22.83 -1.92
C LYS A 489 5.01 23.65 -3.17
N GLY A 490 4.70 23.12 -4.36
CA GLY A 490 5.02 23.71 -5.65
C GLY A 490 6.47 23.45 -6.05
N GLY A 491 7.02 24.40 -6.80
CA GLY A 491 8.36 24.30 -7.38
C GLY A 491 8.36 24.20 -8.91
N PRO A 492 9.53 24.35 -9.56
CA PRO A 492 9.64 24.43 -11.02
C PRO A 492 9.12 23.20 -11.76
N LEU A 493 9.25 22.01 -11.18
CA LEU A 493 8.82 20.74 -11.78
C LEU A 493 7.40 20.33 -11.38
N ALA A 494 6.85 20.85 -10.27
CA ALA A 494 5.54 20.43 -9.77
C ALA A 494 4.40 20.67 -10.77
N GLY A 495 4.52 21.69 -11.63
CA GLY A 495 3.55 21.97 -12.69
C GLY A 495 3.52 20.94 -13.83
N LEU A 496 4.48 20.02 -13.88
CA LEU A 496 4.53 18.92 -14.85
C LEU A 496 3.93 17.61 -14.30
N ALA A 497 3.56 17.59 -13.02
CA ALA A 497 3.06 16.40 -12.37
C ALA A 497 1.61 16.07 -12.80
N THR A 498 1.30 14.77 -12.85
CA THR A 498 -0.02 14.26 -13.22
C THR A 498 -0.41 13.08 -12.33
N GLU A 499 -1.68 12.98 -11.95
CA GLU A 499 -2.20 11.93 -11.06
C GLU A 499 -1.82 10.50 -11.50
N SER A 500 -1.94 10.20 -12.80
CA SER A 500 -1.66 8.87 -13.36
C SER A 500 -0.23 8.38 -13.10
N ARG A 501 0.75 9.29 -13.06
CA ARG A 501 2.16 8.97 -12.78
C ARG A 501 2.40 8.69 -11.29
N ILE A 502 1.69 9.37 -10.41
CA ILE A 502 1.79 9.17 -8.96
C ILE A 502 1.20 7.81 -8.58
N VAL A 503 0.02 7.47 -9.14
CA VAL A 503 -0.67 6.21 -8.84
C VAL A 503 0.06 4.99 -9.40
N ALA A 504 0.70 5.10 -10.57
CA ALA A 504 1.45 4.00 -11.19
C ALA A 504 2.67 3.55 -10.36
N GLU A 505 3.24 4.45 -9.56
CA GLU A 505 4.49 4.22 -8.82
C GLU A 505 4.34 4.14 -7.31
N GLY A 506 3.12 4.33 -6.78
CA GLY A 506 2.82 4.56 -5.35
C GLY A 506 3.20 3.42 -4.38
N ARG A 507 3.96 2.42 -4.83
CA ARG A 507 4.51 1.33 -4.00
C ARG A 507 5.94 0.93 -4.40
N SER A 508 6.65 1.74 -5.18
CA SER A 508 8.01 1.39 -5.62
C SER A 508 9.04 1.59 -4.49
N GLY A 509 10.02 0.69 -4.38
CA GLY A 509 11.16 0.81 -3.44
C GLY A 509 12.15 1.94 -3.78
N ALA A 510 11.83 2.79 -4.76
CA ALA A 510 12.70 3.87 -5.20
C ALA A 510 12.76 5.01 -4.15
N PRO A 511 13.88 5.75 -4.07
CA PRO A 511 14.03 6.89 -3.16
C PRO A 511 13.10 8.04 -3.54
N LEU A 512 12.69 8.82 -2.53
CA LEU A 512 11.81 9.99 -2.68
C LEU A 512 12.18 10.92 -3.87
N PRO A 513 13.45 11.34 -4.09
CA PRO A 513 13.81 12.15 -5.25
C PRO A 513 13.50 11.47 -6.59
N ALA A 514 13.66 10.15 -6.70
CA ALA A 514 13.33 9.42 -7.92
C ALA A 514 11.82 9.35 -8.13
N ARG A 515 11.04 9.00 -7.08
CA ARG A 515 9.56 8.99 -7.13
C ARG A 515 8.99 10.37 -7.45
N TYR A 516 9.54 11.43 -6.85
CA TYR A 516 9.16 12.82 -7.15
C TYR A 516 9.47 13.19 -8.61
N ALA A 517 10.67 12.87 -9.10
CA ALA A 517 11.05 13.17 -10.47
C ALA A 517 10.14 12.43 -11.48
N ALA A 518 9.84 11.17 -11.22
CA ALA A 518 9.01 10.36 -12.09
C ALA A 518 7.53 10.80 -12.09
N ALA A 519 6.99 11.21 -10.93
CA ALA A 519 5.69 11.91 -10.85
C ALA A 519 5.65 13.16 -11.74
N CYS A 520 6.76 13.89 -11.86
CA CYS A 520 6.95 15.05 -12.75
C CYS A 520 7.30 14.69 -14.21
N GLY A 521 7.41 13.40 -14.57
CA GLY A 521 7.78 12.94 -15.92
C GLY A 521 9.27 13.03 -16.24
N ALA A 522 10.12 13.20 -15.23
CA ALA A 522 11.57 13.26 -15.32
C ALA A 522 12.23 11.99 -14.74
N GLU A 523 11.59 10.83 -14.89
CA GLU A 523 12.13 9.54 -14.42
C GLU A 523 13.56 9.32 -14.93
N GLY A 524 14.49 9.01 -14.02
CA GLY A 524 15.91 8.79 -14.32
C GLY A 524 16.80 10.05 -14.34
N ILE A 525 16.24 11.25 -14.07
CA ILE A 525 17.06 12.47 -13.95
C ILE A 525 18.03 12.40 -12.77
N ALA A 526 17.62 11.77 -11.67
CA ALA A 526 18.46 11.55 -10.50
C ALA A 526 19.34 10.30 -10.75
N PRO A 527 20.66 10.38 -10.52
CA PRO A 527 21.53 9.23 -10.66
C PRO A 527 21.19 8.15 -9.61
N PRO A 528 21.35 6.85 -9.96
CA PRO A 528 21.16 5.76 -9.01
C PRO A 528 22.31 5.68 -8.00
N GLY A 529 22.11 4.96 -6.90
CA GLY A 529 23.16 4.65 -5.93
C GLY A 529 23.67 5.84 -5.10
N LEU A 530 22.89 6.93 -5.02
CA LEU A 530 23.21 8.07 -4.17
C LEU A 530 23.12 7.71 -2.70
N ASP A 531 24.03 8.25 -1.88
CA ASP A 531 23.86 8.22 -0.42
C ASP A 531 22.70 9.13 0.04
N ALA A 532 22.34 9.04 1.33
CA ALA A 532 21.23 9.80 1.88
C ALA A 532 21.41 11.33 1.75
N ALA A 533 22.63 11.85 1.95
CA ALA A 533 22.91 13.28 1.87
C ALA A 533 22.76 13.80 0.44
N ALA A 534 23.28 13.03 -0.52
CA ALA A 534 23.16 13.31 -1.94
C ALA A 534 21.69 13.22 -2.41
N GLN A 535 20.91 12.26 -1.90
CA GLN A 535 19.47 12.17 -2.20
C GLN A 535 18.69 13.40 -1.70
N ILE A 536 19.01 13.91 -0.51
CA ILE A 536 18.41 15.15 0.01
C ILE A 536 18.79 16.35 -0.86
N ALA A 537 20.08 16.46 -1.24
CA ALA A 537 20.56 17.53 -2.10
C ALA A 537 19.90 17.52 -3.49
N VAL A 538 19.68 16.34 -4.06
CA VAL A 538 18.96 16.15 -5.33
C VAL A 538 17.49 16.51 -5.20
N LEU A 539 16.81 16.05 -4.13
CA LEU A 539 15.41 16.39 -3.88
C LEU A 539 15.24 17.92 -3.75
N GLY A 540 16.11 18.57 -2.97
CA GLY A 540 16.11 20.03 -2.83
C GLY A 540 16.25 20.75 -4.17
N ALA A 541 17.19 20.29 -5.01
CA ALA A 541 17.38 20.86 -6.35
C ALA A 541 16.14 20.70 -7.24
N LEU A 542 15.54 19.52 -7.27
CA LEU A 542 14.33 19.25 -8.05
C LEU A 542 13.14 20.11 -7.64
N MET A 543 13.00 20.38 -6.33
CA MET A 543 11.87 21.11 -5.78
C MET A 543 12.04 22.63 -5.81
N GLN A 544 13.27 23.15 -5.74
CA GLN A 544 13.51 24.58 -5.45
C GLN A 544 14.32 25.30 -6.53
N GLU A 545 15.12 24.62 -7.34
CA GLU A 545 16.01 25.26 -8.31
C GLU A 545 15.37 25.32 -9.71
N ASP A 546 15.27 26.52 -10.29
CA ASP A 546 14.77 26.72 -11.66
C ASP A 546 15.58 25.95 -12.71
N ASP A 547 16.85 25.68 -12.39
CA ASP A 547 17.77 24.91 -13.23
C ASP A 547 17.31 23.45 -13.46
N ALA A 548 16.47 22.89 -12.58
CA ALA A 548 15.93 21.55 -12.78
C ALA A 548 15.11 21.42 -14.07
N ARG A 549 14.39 22.48 -14.47
CA ARG A 549 13.58 22.46 -15.70
C ARG A 549 14.45 22.43 -16.95
N ILE A 550 15.49 23.26 -17.00
CA ILE A 550 16.37 23.30 -18.18
C ILE A 550 17.20 22.02 -18.31
N LEU A 551 17.62 21.43 -17.19
CA LEU A 551 18.28 20.11 -17.19
C LEU A 551 17.35 19.03 -17.75
N CYS A 552 16.07 19.05 -17.36
CA CYS A 552 15.04 18.15 -17.89
C CYS A 552 14.84 18.33 -19.41
N GLU A 553 14.69 19.58 -19.88
CA GLU A 553 14.52 19.91 -21.31
C GLU A 553 15.70 19.46 -22.18
N ALA A 554 16.93 19.57 -21.64
CA ALA A 554 18.16 19.13 -22.30
C ALA A 554 18.51 17.64 -22.05
N ARG A 555 17.71 16.89 -21.28
CA ARG A 555 18.00 15.49 -20.87
C ARG A 555 19.38 15.32 -20.22
N ILE A 556 19.78 16.30 -19.41
CA ILE A 556 20.98 16.23 -18.57
C ILE A 556 20.59 15.79 -17.17
N GLY A 557 21.22 14.73 -16.67
CA GLY A 557 21.02 14.22 -15.32
C GLY A 557 21.48 15.20 -14.26
N LEU A 558 20.88 15.14 -13.08
CA LEU A 558 21.15 16.07 -11.99
C LEU A 558 22.31 15.59 -11.12
N SER A 559 23.23 16.49 -10.78
CA SER A 559 24.33 16.20 -9.86
C SER A 559 23.98 16.58 -8.42
N PRO A 560 24.35 15.77 -7.41
CA PRO A 560 24.28 16.19 -6.02
C PRO A 560 25.28 17.33 -5.71
N ASP A 561 26.39 17.42 -6.44
CA ASP A 561 27.38 18.51 -6.30
C ASP A 561 26.81 19.82 -6.89
N PRO A 562 26.63 20.88 -6.06
CA PRO A 562 26.11 22.17 -6.51
C PRO A 562 26.96 22.84 -7.58
N LEU A 563 28.29 22.69 -7.57
CA LEU A 563 29.17 23.33 -8.56
C LEU A 563 28.99 22.68 -9.92
N LEU A 564 29.14 21.35 -9.98
CA LEU A 564 28.89 20.59 -11.20
C LEU A 564 27.45 20.78 -11.71
N ARG A 565 26.47 20.85 -10.82
CA ARG A 565 25.07 21.11 -11.19
C ARG A 565 24.89 22.46 -11.87
N ARG A 566 25.50 23.53 -11.35
CA ARG A 566 25.45 24.87 -11.97
C ARG A 566 26.13 24.91 -13.33
N ASP A 567 27.27 24.26 -13.47
CA ASP A 567 27.98 24.18 -14.75
C ASP A 567 27.20 23.36 -15.78
N ALA A 568 26.61 22.23 -15.36
CA ALA A 568 25.72 21.42 -16.17
C ALA A 568 24.45 22.19 -16.58
N ALA A 569 23.85 22.99 -15.69
CA ALA A 569 22.68 23.80 -16.01
C ALA A 569 23.01 24.92 -17.03
N ARG A 570 24.18 25.56 -16.89
CA ARG A 570 24.67 26.53 -17.88
C ARG A 570 24.88 25.86 -19.24
N ALA A 571 25.48 24.68 -19.27
CA ALA A 571 25.65 23.89 -20.49
C ALA A 571 24.29 23.47 -21.08
N ALA A 572 23.34 23.04 -20.25
CA ALA A 572 22.00 22.62 -20.65
C ALA A 572 21.23 23.74 -21.36
N ARG A 573 21.38 25.01 -20.94
CA ARG A 573 20.76 26.15 -21.65
C ARG A 573 21.21 26.25 -23.11
N MET A 574 22.45 25.89 -23.41
CA MET A 574 22.96 25.84 -24.78
C MET A 574 22.50 24.58 -25.52
N LEU A 575 22.54 23.44 -24.83
CA LEU A 575 22.20 22.12 -25.39
C LEU A 575 20.69 21.90 -25.58
N ALA A 576 19.85 22.72 -24.95
CA ALA A 576 18.39 22.67 -25.09
C ALA A 576 17.94 23.00 -26.53
N ASP A 577 18.63 23.93 -27.22
CA ASP A 577 18.38 24.22 -28.64
C ASP A 577 18.97 23.11 -29.53
N ALA A 578 18.12 22.19 -29.96
CA ALA A 578 18.53 21.10 -30.87
C ALA A 578 19.11 21.63 -32.19
N GLY A 579 18.62 22.77 -32.69
CA GLY A 579 19.15 23.38 -33.91
C GLY A 579 20.56 23.92 -33.73
N ALA A 580 20.92 24.43 -32.55
CA ALA A 580 22.30 24.84 -32.26
C ALA A 580 23.27 23.65 -32.27
N VAL A 581 22.83 22.51 -31.73
CA VAL A 581 23.62 21.27 -31.73
C VAL A 581 23.83 20.75 -33.15
N GLU A 582 22.77 20.71 -33.97
CA GLU A 582 22.85 20.28 -35.39
C GLU A 582 23.74 21.21 -36.23
N ARG A 583 23.68 22.53 -36.00
CA ARG A 583 24.60 23.49 -36.64
C ARG A 583 26.05 23.24 -36.26
N ALA A 584 26.33 22.96 -34.98
CA ALA A 584 27.68 22.63 -34.51
C ALA A 584 28.19 21.32 -35.11
N MET A 585 27.33 20.30 -35.25
CA MET A 585 27.67 19.06 -35.96
C MET A 585 28.08 19.34 -37.41
N HIS A 586 27.27 20.09 -38.15
CA HIS A 586 27.57 20.41 -39.55
C HIS A 586 28.88 21.20 -39.70
N HIS A 587 29.20 22.09 -38.76
CA HIS A 587 30.50 22.77 -38.71
C HIS A 587 31.66 21.78 -38.57
N PHE A 588 31.58 20.84 -37.62
CA PHE A 588 32.64 19.85 -37.41
C PHE A 588 32.75 18.80 -38.51
N GLU A 589 31.66 18.48 -39.21
CA GLU A 589 31.70 17.67 -40.43
C GLU A 589 32.55 18.34 -41.52
N ARG A 590 32.38 19.66 -41.71
CA ARG A 590 33.15 20.44 -42.70
C ARG A 590 34.62 20.56 -42.33
N SER A 591 34.95 20.68 -41.04
CA SER A 591 36.34 20.73 -40.54
C SER A 591 36.97 19.35 -40.33
N ARG A 592 36.23 18.25 -40.61
CA ARG A 592 36.67 16.85 -40.50
C ARG A 592 37.06 16.40 -39.08
N ASP A 593 36.46 16.99 -38.03
CA ASP A 593 36.63 16.55 -36.64
C ASP A 593 35.61 15.45 -36.28
N ALA A 594 35.96 14.20 -36.58
CA ALA A 594 35.08 13.04 -36.39
C ALA A 594 34.71 12.78 -34.91
N GLN A 595 35.60 13.12 -33.96
CA GLN A 595 35.35 12.87 -32.54
C GLN A 595 34.28 13.81 -32.00
N SER A 596 34.32 15.09 -32.37
CA SER A 596 33.32 16.08 -31.96
C SER A 596 31.96 15.81 -32.59
N VAL A 597 31.91 15.37 -33.86
CA VAL A 597 30.67 14.94 -34.51
C VAL A 597 30.06 13.73 -33.80
N ALA A 598 30.87 12.72 -33.46
CA ALA A 598 30.40 11.52 -32.76
C ALA A 598 29.78 11.89 -31.40
N ALA A 599 30.45 12.70 -30.59
CA ALA A 599 29.96 13.10 -29.26
C ALA A 599 28.61 13.85 -29.32
N LEU A 600 28.44 14.78 -30.27
CA LEU A 600 27.17 15.51 -30.46
C LEU A 600 26.07 14.61 -31.05
N THR A 601 26.44 13.66 -31.92
CA THR A 601 25.52 12.66 -32.47
C THR A 601 24.99 11.75 -31.37
N ASP A 602 25.86 11.24 -30.51
CA ASP A 602 25.51 10.38 -29.38
C ASP A 602 24.60 11.11 -28.40
N TYR A 603 24.89 12.39 -28.10
CA TYR A 603 24.02 13.24 -27.28
C TYR A 603 22.62 13.39 -27.90
N LEU A 604 22.51 13.76 -29.18
CA LEU A 604 21.20 13.90 -29.83
C LEU A 604 20.45 12.57 -29.92
N ALA A 605 21.14 11.47 -30.20
CA ALA A 605 20.55 10.14 -30.22
C ALA A 605 20.02 9.73 -28.84
N ALA A 606 20.79 9.99 -27.77
CA ALA A 606 20.35 9.77 -26.39
C ALA A 606 19.12 10.62 -26.05
N ARG A 607 19.15 11.92 -26.36
CA ARG A 607 18.04 12.85 -26.10
C ARG A 607 16.76 12.43 -26.82
N ARG A 608 16.85 12.05 -28.11
CA ARG A 608 15.71 11.57 -28.92
C ARG A 608 15.15 10.26 -28.40
N ALA A 609 16.01 9.40 -27.85
CA ALA A 609 15.60 8.15 -27.18
C ALA A 609 15.12 8.36 -25.73
N GLY A 610 15.08 9.60 -25.23
CA GLY A 610 14.67 9.92 -23.85
C GLY A 610 15.69 9.53 -22.78
N ARG A 611 16.92 9.18 -23.15
CA ARG A 611 17.99 8.81 -22.21
C ARG A 611 18.66 10.04 -21.61
N TRP A 612 19.06 9.93 -20.34
CA TRP A 612 19.77 10.97 -19.61
C TRP A 612 21.28 10.91 -19.85
N VAL A 613 21.88 12.08 -20.03
CA VAL A 613 23.34 12.26 -20.17
C VAL A 613 23.87 12.78 -18.83
N SER A 614 25.02 12.30 -18.37
CA SER A 614 25.55 12.69 -17.06
C SER A 614 25.82 14.20 -16.97
N ALA A 615 25.65 14.79 -15.79
CA ALA A 615 25.99 16.18 -15.52
C ALA A 615 27.44 16.51 -15.89
N SER A 616 28.37 15.58 -15.67
CA SER A 616 29.80 15.71 -16.03
C SER A 616 30.07 15.80 -17.52
N SER A 617 29.20 15.24 -18.36
CA SER A 617 29.36 15.25 -19.81
C SER A 617 28.82 16.53 -20.45
N ALA A 618 27.98 17.29 -19.75
CA ALA A 618 27.33 18.47 -20.31
C ALA A 618 28.31 19.64 -20.61
N PRO A 619 29.25 20.03 -19.72
CA PRO A 619 30.17 21.14 -20.01
C PRO A 619 31.07 20.90 -21.23
N PRO A 620 31.69 19.71 -21.43
CA PRO A 620 32.44 19.42 -22.66
C PRO A 620 31.59 19.54 -23.93
N LEU A 621 30.35 19.06 -23.92
CA LEU A 621 29.44 19.16 -25.07
C LEU A 621 29.10 20.63 -25.38
N ALA A 622 28.82 21.44 -24.36
CA ALA A 622 28.57 22.87 -24.54
C ALA A 622 29.80 23.63 -25.06
N ALA A 623 31.01 23.24 -24.65
CA ALA A 623 32.23 23.84 -25.17
C ALA A 623 32.41 23.60 -26.68
N LEU A 624 31.97 22.44 -27.20
CA LEU A 624 31.94 22.17 -28.64
C LEU A 624 31.01 23.14 -29.39
N LEU A 625 29.82 23.43 -28.82
CA LEU A 625 28.88 24.40 -29.39
C LEU A 625 29.48 25.81 -29.40
N SER A 626 30.11 26.24 -28.30
CA SER A 626 30.80 27.54 -28.24
C SER A 626 31.92 27.63 -29.26
N ARG A 627 32.74 26.58 -29.40
CA ARG A 627 33.84 26.53 -30.37
C ARG A 627 33.32 26.68 -31.80
N ALA A 628 32.31 25.89 -32.18
CA ALA A 628 31.68 25.99 -33.49
C ALA A 628 31.11 27.39 -33.76
N GLY A 629 30.47 28.00 -32.76
CA GLY A 629 29.92 29.37 -32.88
C GLY A 629 31.00 30.44 -33.11
N VAL A 630 32.12 30.36 -32.37
CA VAL A 630 33.25 31.30 -32.52
C VAL A 630 33.94 31.12 -33.87
N GLU A 631 34.20 29.87 -34.28
CA GLU A 631 34.83 29.57 -35.56
C GLU A 631 33.96 30.01 -36.74
N ALA A 632 32.64 29.77 -36.69
CA ALA A 632 31.70 30.22 -37.71
C ALA A 632 31.60 31.75 -37.79
N ALA A 633 31.59 32.46 -36.65
CA ALA A 633 31.60 33.92 -36.63
C ALA A 633 32.91 34.50 -37.20
N ALA A 634 34.05 33.86 -36.90
CA ALA A 634 35.35 34.24 -37.45
C ALA A 634 35.41 34.02 -38.97
N GLU A 635 34.85 32.92 -39.48
CA GLU A 635 34.72 32.65 -40.92
C GLU A 635 33.83 33.68 -41.62
N GLN A 636 32.66 34.00 -41.05
CA GLN A 636 31.77 35.05 -41.59
C GLN A 636 32.45 36.41 -41.62
N THR A 637 33.21 36.74 -40.57
CA THR A 637 33.98 38.00 -40.51
C THR A 637 35.09 38.04 -41.56
N ARG A 638 35.79 36.91 -41.80
CA ARG A 638 36.79 36.78 -42.89
C ARG A 638 36.19 36.88 -44.27
N VAL A 639 35.02 36.29 -44.50
CA VAL A 639 34.30 36.41 -45.78
C VAL A 639 33.83 37.85 -45.99
N ALA A 640 33.27 38.50 -44.97
CA ALA A 640 32.84 39.90 -45.04
C ALA A 640 34.02 40.87 -45.25
N THR A 641 35.16 40.65 -44.59
CA THR A 641 36.39 41.43 -44.81
C THR A 641 37.06 41.14 -46.16
N GLY A 642 37.03 39.89 -46.63
CA GLY A 642 37.49 39.51 -47.96
C GLY A 642 36.63 40.09 -49.09
N MET A 643 35.31 40.14 -48.92
CA MET A 643 34.39 40.79 -49.86
C MET A 643 34.53 42.31 -49.87
N THR A 644 34.80 42.94 -48.73
CA THR A 644 35.10 44.39 -48.68
C THR A 644 36.48 44.74 -49.24
N ALA A 645 37.48 43.85 -49.11
CA ALA A 645 38.78 44.00 -49.78
C ALA A 645 38.68 43.80 -51.31
N ALA A 646 37.85 42.87 -51.78
CA ALA A 646 37.57 42.67 -53.21
C ALA A 646 36.70 43.77 -53.83
N ALA A 647 36.02 44.58 -53.02
CA ALA A 647 35.21 45.72 -53.44
C ALA A 647 35.97 47.07 -53.45
N GLN A 648 37.29 47.09 -53.19
CA GLN A 648 38.09 48.29 -53.40
C GLN A 648 38.21 48.61 -54.90
N PRO A 649 37.89 49.84 -55.37
CA PRO A 649 38.06 50.20 -56.77
C PRO A 649 39.55 50.23 -57.14
N ALA A 650 39.88 49.65 -58.30
CA ALA A 650 41.25 49.59 -58.82
C ALA A 650 41.90 50.99 -58.92
N PRO A 651 43.22 51.11 -58.69
CA PRO A 651 43.91 52.39 -58.82
C PRO A 651 43.82 52.91 -60.25
N ALA A 652 43.45 54.19 -60.39
CA ALA A 652 43.32 54.86 -61.69
C ALA A 652 44.66 54.88 -62.44
N ALA A 653 44.61 54.53 -63.72
CA ALA A 653 45.72 54.65 -64.66
C ALA A 653 46.14 56.13 -64.85
N PRO A 654 47.43 56.40 -65.14
CA PRO A 654 47.97 57.76 -65.21
C PRO A 654 47.37 58.56 -66.38
N THR A 655 46.99 59.80 -66.11
CA THR A 655 46.47 60.75 -67.08
C THR A 655 47.55 61.19 -68.05
N ALA A 656 47.34 60.90 -69.35
CA ALA A 656 48.08 61.51 -70.44
C ALA A 656 47.69 63.00 -70.57
N SER A 657 48.71 63.85 -70.71
CA SER A 657 48.61 65.28 -70.96
C SER A 657 47.90 65.58 -72.28
N VAL A 658 46.92 66.49 -72.27
CA VAL A 658 46.41 67.14 -73.48
C VAL A 658 46.57 68.66 -73.35
N GLU A 659 47.27 69.21 -74.34
CA GLU A 659 47.62 70.62 -74.52
C GLU A 659 46.40 71.54 -74.66
N LYS A 660 46.52 72.76 -74.15
CA LYS A 660 45.61 73.87 -74.43
C LYS A 660 45.79 74.38 -75.87
N PRO A 661 44.73 74.85 -76.53
CA PRO A 661 44.83 76.01 -77.41
C PRO A 661 44.32 77.28 -76.72
N LYS A 662 45.00 78.36 -77.07
CA LYS A 662 44.83 79.73 -76.60
C LYS A 662 43.55 80.36 -77.16
N GLY A 663 42.89 81.12 -76.29
CA GLY A 663 42.12 82.35 -76.56
C GLY A 663 41.21 82.43 -77.78
N PHE A 664 39.91 82.62 -77.55
CA PHE A 664 39.07 83.43 -78.42
C PHE A 664 37.85 83.95 -77.64
N LEU A 665 37.55 85.25 -77.83
CA LEU A 665 36.30 85.96 -77.50
C LEU A 665 36.16 86.61 -76.11
N ARG A 666 36.92 87.69 -75.98
CA ARG A 666 36.42 88.97 -75.47
C ARG A 666 35.30 89.50 -76.39
N ARG A 667 34.14 89.87 -75.80
CA ARG A 667 33.03 90.73 -76.32
C ARG A 667 32.05 90.17 -77.37
N LEU A 668 30.81 89.93 -76.91
CA LEU A 668 29.47 90.13 -77.52
C LEU A 668 28.52 89.31 -76.61
N LEU A 669 27.71 89.83 -75.67
CA LEU A 669 26.88 91.02 -75.58
C LEU A 669 26.67 91.34 -74.10
N GLY A 670 26.67 92.62 -73.75
CA GLY A 670 26.44 93.11 -72.39
C GLY A 670 24.97 93.36 -72.06
N GLY A 671 24.75 93.45 -70.75
CA GLY A 671 23.59 93.96 -70.02
C GLY A 671 23.96 93.94 -68.55
#